data_AF-A0A8H5N185-F1
#
_entry.id   AF-A0A8H5N185-F1
#
_cell.length_a   1.000
_cell.length_b   1.000
_cell.length_c   1.000
_cell.angle_alpha   90.00
_cell.angle_beta   90.00
_cell.angle_gamma   90.00
#
_symmetry.space_group_name_H-M   'P 1'
#
loop_
_entity.id
_entity.type
_entity.pdbx_description
1 polymer ?
#
loop_
_entity_poly.entity_id
_entity_poly.type
_entity_poly.pdbx_seq_one_letter_code
_entity_poly.pdbx_strand_id
1 'polypeptide(L)'
;MAESPIHDAVMPPSLFLADRSPKHNSSDDIDICDPSKRFGREVPKRARQLPLLAYSILAFSSRHQVMLTGINDESSEEYHSHALRILIPILDDPMSSLDENLLAAAVLLRLYEEMCDVDTGTHLVGCARLWNNIPDFIAEGGLSEAASWILLRQNLHISLIKGEPMQVDLNKYRRSRSFVDTTDEDFANRIILVCCQVLETCFGPGAQPDYETWAHLGKEVALWHDSIPAHYHPYHSDRESTSAGVKSAFPVVWMMNPAQVMGYQHYCLARILLHISEPRLWVSSLKTIEHRVAADCNEVHPRCLQCERANLACSFSSPTLTKPPLNEDSLADLELLEHWHRYPVTGDMTETTRQLQHDLVRLGFSHHYLLNSILGLTALQLYSEDRSQSKWYVRAVAHQQTAITRARPHFESLTQAHEQALLGFSAFMSMYAVAEPIYRPSGICTESPFDPVEELLKALSFSRSTIMFVQQNFPPVVVSGSWLLTKFVAHHQGTENDLETRYPQLAFLQRCITSQVEGAHKKACLHAVKALFRRIATLSDNIGDPEPSKIVWGWGLEVNQIFLDLCSARYPAALVILVLTVPSSNNYINFLHITTTINHYLVLSIMSLPKTTKGWAVVGQGSFDNLKFDTQQPLPELSDNEVLVKFHAASLNFRDIMIAQGTYPFGVKPNIIPGSDGAGEVVAVGSKVTRFQEGSKVMTLFMQTYYSGPLTPRALGSAVGGSIDGTLREYGVFNENGLVDMPKNLSYLEASTLPCSALTAWNGLYGLKPVLPGDWVLTQGTGGVSISALQFAKAAGARVVATTSSAAKAQKLKELGADHVINYKEIPNWGEEAKRLTEGGVDHVLEVGGSHTITESLKAVNIGGSITIIGWIAGHGETGPSFPQILSSMAVVRGIVVGSRDQFEAMVRAIEAFDIKPVLDQQVFKLEELKDAYQYLVDQKHFSKVVVKIE
;
A
#
# COMPACT_ATOMS: atom_id res chain seq x y z
N MET A 1 -66.13 -29.28 -24.04
CA MET A 1 -65.48 -30.20 -23.08
C MET A 1 -63.99 -30.08 -23.29
N ALA A 2 -63.32 -29.33 -22.43
CA ALA A 2 -61.89 -29.41 -22.17
C ALA A 2 -61.74 -28.70 -20.82
N GLU A 3 -61.57 -29.53 -19.79
CA GLU A 3 -61.59 -29.16 -18.38
C GLU A 3 -60.51 -28.12 -18.08
N SER A 4 -60.92 -27.05 -17.40
CA SER A 4 -60.02 -26.07 -16.82
C SER A 4 -59.14 -26.78 -15.77
N PRO A 5 -57.80 -26.79 -15.89
CA PRO A 5 -56.93 -27.49 -14.94
C PRO A 5 -56.90 -26.84 -13.55
N ILE A 6 -57.62 -25.73 -13.35
CA ILE A 6 -57.61 -24.97 -12.11
C ILE A 6 -58.58 -25.56 -11.08
N HIS A 7 -59.50 -26.43 -11.49
CA HIS A 7 -60.52 -26.97 -10.57
C HIS A 7 -60.13 -28.24 -9.81
N ASP A 8 -59.17 -29.04 -10.30
CA ASP A 8 -58.73 -30.28 -9.62
C ASP A 8 -57.41 -30.13 -8.86
N ALA A 9 -56.71 -29.00 -9.01
CA ALA A 9 -55.77 -28.55 -7.99
C ALA A 9 -56.59 -28.02 -6.82
N VAL A 10 -57.11 -28.93 -6.00
CA VAL A 10 -57.60 -28.63 -4.65
C VAL A 10 -56.44 -27.97 -3.91
N MET A 11 -56.37 -26.63 -3.99
CA MET A 11 -55.51 -25.79 -3.18
C MET A 11 -55.69 -26.25 -1.73
N PRO A 12 -54.66 -26.83 -1.09
CA PRO A 12 -54.78 -27.26 0.29
C PRO A 12 -55.08 -26.01 1.12
N PRO A 13 -56.17 -25.97 1.91
CA PRO A 13 -56.43 -24.88 2.84
C PRO A 13 -55.26 -24.65 3.82
N SER A 14 -54.39 -25.65 3.98
CA SER A 14 -53.17 -25.58 4.78
C SER A 14 -52.09 -24.63 4.24
N LEU A 15 -52.10 -24.26 2.96
CA LEU A 15 -51.14 -23.28 2.41
C LEU A 15 -51.56 -21.82 2.63
N PHE A 16 -52.81 -21.59 3.04
CA PHE A 16 -53.30 -20.24 3.40
C PHE A 16 -53.59 -20.06 4.90
N LEU A 17 -53.70 -21.13 5.72
CA LEU A 17 -54.24 -21.00 7.09
C LEU A 17 -53.71 -21.94 8.20
N ALA A 18 -52.54 -22.57 8.11
CA ALA A 18 -51.93 -23.27 9.25
C ALA A 18 -50.39 -23.24 9.16
N ASP A 19 -49.72 -22.24 9.72
CA ASP A 19 -49.56 -22.13 11.17
C ASP A 19 -49.97 -20.75 11.69
N ARG A 20 -50.80 -20.74 12.75
CA ARG A 20 -51.08 -19.52 13.54
C ARG A 20 -49.92 -19.24 14.50
N SER A 21 -48.70 -19.40 14.04
CA SER A 21 -47.54 -18.78 14.66
C SER A 21 -47.30 -17.45 13.92
N PRO A 22 -47.03 -16.34 14.62
CA PRO A 22 -46.82 -15.02 13.99
C PRO A 22 -45.54 -14.92 13.13
N LYS A 23 -44.95 -16.04 12.69
CA LYS A 23 -43.59 -16.09 12.16
C LYS A 23 -43.59 -16.74 10.78
N HIS A 24 -43.50 -15.89 9.75
CA HIS A 24 -43.18 -16.21 8.35
C HIS A 24 -44.34 -16.68 7.46
N ASN A 25 -45.17 -15.73 7.06
CA ASN A 25 -45.96 -15.82 5.83
C ASN A 25 -45.09 -15.24 4.69
N SER A 26 -44.40 -16.08 3.91
CA SER A 26 -43.36 -15.64 2.95
C SER A 26 -43.86 -14.77 1.80
N SER A 27 -45.17 -14.77 1.51
CA SER A 27 -45.76 -13.90 0.50
C SER A 27 -45.83 -12.43 0.94
N ASP A 28 -45.87 -12.14 2.24
CA ASP A 28 -46.04 -10.78 2.75
C ASP A 28 -44.76 -9.92 2.65
N ASP A 29 -43.59 -10.48 2.33
CA ASP A 29 -42.28 -9.80 2.36
C ASP A 29 -41.43 -9.99 1.07
N ILE A 30 -42.06 -10.20 -0.10
CA ILE A 30 -41.33 -10.25 -1.39
C ILE A 30 -40.60 -8.93 -1.68
N ASP A 31 -41.26 -7.81 -1.36
CA ASP A 31 -40.64 -6.49 -1.43
C ASP A 31 -40.81 -5.78 -0.10
N ILE A 32 -39.67 -5.57 0.54
CA ILE A 32 -39.54 -4.89 1.81
C ILE A 32 -39.67 -3.36 1.67
N CYS A 33 -39.55 -2.86 0.44
CA CYS A 33 -39.72 -1.45 0.08
C CYS A 33 -41.07 -1.19 -0.63
N ASP A 34 -42.06 -2.06 -0.46
CA ASP A 34 -43.45 -1.81 -0.88
C ASP A 34 -44.37 -1.69 0.35
N PRO A 35 -44.80 -0.46 0.72
CA PRO A 35 -45.60 -0.26 1.93
C PRO A 35 -46.98 -0.93 1.83
N SER A 36 -47.47 -1.19 0.62
CA SER A 36 -48.76 -1.84 0.39
C SER A 36 -48.65 -3.37 0.29
N LYS A 37 -47.43 -3.92 0.29
CA LYS A 37 -47.15 -5.36 0.15
C LYS A 37 -47.94 -5.99 -1.00
N ARG A 38 -47.98 -5.35 -2.17
CA ARG A 38 -48.86 -5.70 -3.29
C ARG A 38 -48.55 -7.07 -3.86
N PHE A 39 -47.28 -7.50 -3.86
CA PHE A 39 -46.91 -8.87 -4.22
C PHE A 39 -47.45 -9.91 -3.24
N GLY A 40 -47.63 -9.56 -1.96
CA GLY A 40 -48.27 -10.43 -0.97
C GLY A 40 -49.80 -10.34 -0.92
N ARG A 41 -50.37 -9.20 -1.32
CA ARG A 41 -51.80 -8.91 -1.13
C ARG A 41 -52.63 -8.89 -2.40
N GLU A 42 -52.10 -8.34 -3.49
CA GLU A 42 -52.82 -8.18 -4.76
C GLU A 42 -52.52 -9.33 -5.72
N VAL A 43 -51.25 -9.71 -5.87
CA VAL A 43 -50.84 -10.77 -6.81
C VAL A 43 -51.53 -12.10 -6.50
N PRO A 44 -51.64 -12.58 -5.24
CA PRO A 44 -52.36 -13.82 -4.93
C PRO A 44 -53.85 -13.74 -5.22
N LYS A 45 -54.48 -12.55 -5.09
CA LYS A 45 -55.89 -12.36 -5.44
C LYS A 45 -56.11 -12.47 -6.95
N ARG A 46 -55.21 -11.87 -7.72
CA ARG A 46 -55.25 -11.89 -9.20
C ARG A 46 -54.90 -13.28 -9.75
N ALA A 47 -53.99 -14.00 -9.11
CA ALA A 47 -53.61 -15.37 -9.45
C ALA A 47 -54.79 -16.35 -9.43
N ARG A 48 -55.86 -16.07 -8.68
CA ARG A 48 -57.10 -16.89 -8.70
C ARG A 48 -57.77 -16.92 -10.07
N GLN A 49 -57.52 -15.92 -10.91
CA GLN A 49 -58.15 -15.74 -12.22
C GLN A 49 -57.13 -15.68 -13.36
N LEU A 50 -55.84 -15.43 -13.06
CA LEU A 50 -54.76 -15.30 -14.03
C LEU A 50 -53.76 -16.46 -13.87
N PRO A 51 -53.80 -17.47 -14.78
CA PRO A 51 -52.97 -18.66 -14.68
C PRO A 51 -51.47 -18.37 -14.67
N LEU A 52 -51.03 -17.37 -15.45
CA LEU A 52 -49.62 -16.97 -15.50
C LEU A 52 -49.11 -16.56 -14.11
N LEU A 53 -49.84 -15.70 -13.40
CA LEU A 53 -49.48 -15.30 -12.03
C LEU A 53 -49.54 -16.47 -11.05
N ALA A 54 -50.52 -17.37 -11.20
CA ALA A 54 -50.63 -18.55 -10.35
C ALA A 54 -49.38 -19.45 -10.46
N TYR A 55 -48.99 -19.79 -11.69
CA TYR A 55 -47.81 -20.62 -11.92
C TYR A 55 -46.50 -19.92 -11.55
N SER A 56 -46.37 -18.60 -11.81
CA SER A 56 -45.19 -17.84 -11.37
C SER A 56 -45.04 -17.80 -9.85
N ILE A 57 -46.14 -17.61 -9.10
CA ILE A 57 -46.10 -17.64 -7.63
C ILE A 57 -45.73 -19.04 -7.14
N LEU A 58 -46.31 -20.09 -7.72
CA LEU A 58 -46.03 -21.47 -7.31
C LEU A 58 -44.58 -21.87 -7.58
N ALA A 59 -44.04 -21.50 -8.75
CA ALA A 59 -42.64 -21.72 -9.09
C ALA A 59 -41.71 -21.06 -8.07
N PHE A 60 -41.91 -19.75 -7.85
CA PHE A 60 -41.13 -18.97 -6.89
C PHE A 60 -41.26 -19.53 -5.46
N SER A 61 -42.48 -19.78 -4.99
CA SER A 61 -42.75 -20.22 -3.61
C SER A 61 -42.19 -21.62 -3.35
N SER A 62 -42.36 -22.55 -4.28
CA SER A 62 -41.82 -23.90 -4.20
C SER A 62 -40.28 -23.86 -4.15
N ARG A 63 -39.63 -23.10 -5.04
CA ARG A 63 -38.16 -22.96 -5.03
C ARG A 63 -37.65 -22.29 -3.75
N HIS A 64 -38.33 -21.25 -3.27
CA HIS A 64 -38.00 -20.60 -2.00
C HIS A 64 -38.14 -21.58 -0.82
N GLN A 65 -39.15 -22.44 -0.83
CA GLN A 65 -39.33 -23.49 0.18
C GLN A 65 -38.21 -24.54 0.11
N VAL A 66 -37.78 -24.95 -1.09
CA VAL A 66 -36.60 -25.83 -1.26
C VAL A 66 -35.37 -25.19 -0.63
N MET A 67 -35.13 -23.91 -0.88
CA MET A 67 -33.98 -23.17 -0.31
C MET A 67 -34.03 -23.10 1.23
N LEU A 68 -35.21 -22.93 1.82
CA LEU A 68 -35.37 -22.86 3.27
C LEU A 68 -35.31 -24.22 3.96
N THR A 69 -35.86 -25.25 3.34
CA THR A 69 -36.03 -26.57 3.97
C THR A 69 -34.95 -27.57 3.58
N GLY A 70 -34.24 -27.34 2.47
CA GLY A 70 -33.28 -28.27 1.87
C GLY A 70 -33.93 -29.53 1.28
N ILE A 71 -35.26 -29.59 1.25
CA ILE A 71 -36.01 -30.72 0.69
C ILE A 71 -36.25 -30.42 -0.79
N ASN A 72 -35.75 -31.27 -1.68
CA ASN A 72 -35.98 -31.12 -3.11
C ASN A 72 -37.48 -31.26 -3.43
N ASP A 73 -37.99 -30.29 -4.19
CA ASP A 73 -39.35 -30.27 -4.73
C ASP A 73 -39.27 -30.14 -6.26
N GLU A 74 -39.50 -31.26 -6.96
CA GLU A 74 -39.54 -31.34 -8.42
C GLU A 74 -40.70 -30.50 -9.01
N SER A 75 -41.70 -30.14 -8.19
CA SER A 75 -42.86 -29.35 -8.62
C SER A 75 -42.48 -27.91 -9.03
N SER A 76 -41.37 -27.37 -8.50
CA SER A 76 -40.91 -26.00 -8.79
C SER A 76 -40.60 -25.78 -10.28
N GLU A 77 -39.88 -26.72 -10.90
CA GLU A 77 -39.52 -26.69 -12.33
C GLU A 77 -40.73 -26.92 -13.22
N GLU A 78 -41.69 -27.73 -12.77
CA GLU A 78 -42.95 -27.96 -13.48
C GLU A 78 -43.80 -26.68 -13.50
N TYR A 79 -43.98 -26.01 -12.36
CA TYR A 79 -44.68 -24.73 -12.30
C TYR A 79 -43.99 -23.64 -13.12
N HIS A 80 -42.65 -23.59 -13.08
CA HIS A 80 -41.88 -22.67 -13.91
C HIS A 80 -42.12 -22.94 -15.40
N SER A 81 -42.04 -24.20 -15.82
CA SER A 81 -42.30 -24.62 -17.21
C SER A 81 -43.71 -24.27 -17.66
N HIS A 82 -44.71 -24.42 -16.79
CA HIS A 82 -46.09 -24.01 -17.08
C HIS A 82 -46.25 -22.49 -17.21
N ALA A 83 -45.58 -21.71 -16.37
CA ALA A 83 -45.56 -20.25 -16.50
C ALA A 83 -44.94 -19.81 -17.84
N LEU A 84 -43.82 -20.42 -18.26
CA LEU A 84 -43.16 -20.12 -19.53
C LEU A 84 -44.03 -20.44 -20.75
N ARG A 85 -44.78 -21.56 -20.72
CA ARG A 85 -45.72 -21.93 -21.80
C ARG A 85 -46.82 -20.89 -22.03
N ILE A 86 -47.18 -20.15 -20.98
CA ILE A 86 -48.17 -19.06 -21.05
C ILE A 86 -47.49 -17.74 -21.41
N LEU A 87 -46.30 -17.47 -20.85
CA LEU A 87 -45.57 -16.22 -21.03
C LEU A 87 -45.06 -16.04 -22.46
N ILE A 88 -44.43 -17.06 -23.04
CA ILE A 88 -43.77 -16.96 -24.36
C ILE A 88 -44.76 -16.52 -25.46
N PRO A 89 -45.94 -17.15 -25.63
CA PRO A 89 -46.90 -16.71 -26.65
C PRO A 89 -47.42 -15.28 -26.45
N ILE A 90 -47.54 -14.82 -25.20
CA ILE A 90 -47.97 -13.44 -24.90
C ILE A 90 -46.91 -12.45 -25.38
N LEU A 91 -45.63 -12.74 -25.15
CA LEU A 91 -44.51 -11.89 -25.56
C LEU A 91 -44.29 -11.88 -27.08
N ASP A 92 -44.65 -12.97 -27.76
CA ASP A 92 -44.54 -13.09 -29.23
C ASP A 92 -45.70 -12.41 -29.98
N ASP A 93 -46.79 -12.02 -29.30
CA ASP A 93 -47.92 -11.30 -29.91
C ASP A 93 -47.71 -9.78 -29.88
N PRO A 94 -47.52 -9.11 -31.05
CA PRO A 94 -47.33 -7.66 -31.13
C PRO A 94 -48.55 -6.85 -30.71
N MET A 95 -49.74 -7.46 -30.67
CA MET A 95 -51.00 -6.82 -30.28
C MET A 95 -51.33 -7.03 -28.80
N SER A 96 -50.53 -7.81 -28.07
CA SER A 96 -50.73 -8.03 -26.64
C SER A 96 -50.52 -6.72 -25.87
N SER A 97 -51.47 -6.39 -24.98
CA SER A 97 -51.32 -5.24 -24.10
C SER A 97 -50.32 -5.59 -22.99
N LEU A 98 -49.16 -4.94 -23.00
CA LEU A 98 -48.25 -4.95 -21.86
C LEU A 98 -48.97 -4.38 -20.64
N ASP A 99 -49.26 -5.24 -19.66
CA ASP A 99 -49.99 -4.87 -18.45
C ASP A 99 -49.17 -5.14 -17.18
N GLU A 100 -49.68 -4.65 -16.05
CA GLU A 100 -49.03 -4.81 -14.75
C GLU A 100 -48.96 -6.27 -14.26
N ASN A 101 -49.82 -7.16 -14.76
CA ASN A 101 -49.84 -8.57 -14.38
C ASN A 101 -48.69 -9.33 -15.05
N LEU A 102 -48.42 -9.03 -16.32
CA LEU A 102 -47.29 -9.59 -17.07
C LEU A 102 -45.96 -9.20 -16.44
N LEU A 103 -45.80 -7.94 -16.06
CA LEU A 103 -44.59 -7.47 -15.37
C LEU A 103 -44.42 -8.16 -14.01
N ALA A 104 -45.49 -8.26 -13.22
CA ALA A 104 -45.45 -8.95 -11.93
C ALA A 104 -45.10 -10.44 -12.07
N ALA A 105 -45.62 -11.11 -13.10
CA ALA A 105 -45.27 -12.50 -13.41
C ALA A 105 -43.79 -12.65 -13.76
N ALA A 106 -43.25 -11.74 -14.58
CA ALA A 106 -41.87 -11.77 -15.02
C ALA A 106 -40.90 -11.55 -13.84
N VAL A 107 -41.21 -10.62 -12.93
CA VAL A 107 -40.43 -10.38 -11.70
C VAL A 107 -40.40 -11.62 -10.80
N LEU A 108 -41.53 -12.32 -10.62
CA LEU A 108 -41.56 -13.57 -9.86
C LEU A 108 -40.70 -14.68 -10.49
N LEU A 109 -40.72 -14.78 -11.82
CA LEU A 109 -39.88 -15.75 -12.53
C LEU A 109 -38.39 -15.39 -12.47
N ARG A 110 -38.06 -14.09 -12.41
CA ARG A 110 -36.69 -13.65 -12.14
C ARG A 110 -36.24 -14.00 -10.72
N LEU A 111 -37.10 -13.79 -9.71
CA LEU A 111 -36.80 -14.22 -8.34
C LEU A 111 -36.61 -15.73 -8.24
N TYR A 112 -37.39 -16.50 -9.00
CA TYR A 112 -37.17 -17.94 -9.15
C TYR A 112 -35.79 -18.26 -9.75
N GLU A 113 -35.41 -17.62 -10.86
CA GLU A 113 -34.12 -17.80 -11.53
C GLU A 113 -32.93 -17.50 -10.60
N GLU A 114 -33.04 -16.48 -9.75
CA GLU A 114 -32.00 -16.10 -8.77
C GLU A 114 -31.76 -17.17 -7.70
N MET A 115 -32.74 -18.02 -7.44
CA MET A 115 -32.62 -19.13 -6.49
C MET A 115 -32.22 -20.44 -7.16
N CYS A 116 -32.06 -20.47 -8.48
CA CYS A 116 -31.56 -21.63 -9.21
C CYS A 116 -30.04 -21.74 -9.13
N ASP A 117 -29.50 -22.94 -9.32
CA ASP A 117 -28.06 -23.20 -9.22
C ASP A 117 -27.26 -22.44 -10.30
N VAL A 118 -27.92 -22.07 -11.40
CA VAL A 118 -27.37 -21.30 -12.51
C VAL A 118 -28.30 -20.13 -12.83
N ASP A 119 -27.85 -18.92 -12.54
CA ASP A 119 -28.52 -17.68 -12.98
C ASP A 119 -28.17 -17.39 -14.45
N THR A 120 -29.10 -17.67 -15.36
CA THR A 120 -28.88 -17.43 -16.80
C THR A 120 -29.04 -15.97 -17.22
N GLY A 121 -29.58 -15.12 -16.35
CA GLY A 121 -29.87 -13.71 -16.66
C GLY A 121 -31.00 -13.50 -17.65
N THR A 122 -31.70 -14.56 -18.07
CA THR A 122 -32.67 -14.50 -19.17
C THR A 122 -33.90 -13.70 -18.75
N HIS A 123 -34.40 -13.92 -17.53
CA HIS A 123 -35.54 -13.18 -17.01
C HIS A 123 -35.18 -11.74 -16.65
N LEU A 124 -33.92 -11.45 -16.31
CA LEU A 124 -33.44 -10.10 -16.03
C LEU A 124 -33.57 -9.20 -17.27
N VAL A 125 -33.03 -9.67 -18.41
CA VAL A 125 -33.11 -8.97 -19.70
C VAL A 125 -34.56 -8.83 -20.15
N GLY A 126 -35.36 -9.90 -19.99
CA GLY A 126 -36.78 -9.89 -20.32
C GLY A 126 -37.57 -8.84 -19.53
N CYS A 127 -37.39 -8.80 -18.21
CA CYS A 127 -38.07 -7.84 -17.33
C CYS A 127 -37.66 -6.39 -17.64
N ALA A 128 -36.37 -6.13 -17.87
CA ALA A 128 -35.88 -4.80 -18.23
C ALA A 128 -36.51 -4.29 -19.53
N ARG A 129 -36.60 -5.15 -20.56
CA ARG A 129 -37.27 -4.82 -21.81
C ARG A 129 -38.76 -4.54 -21.62
N LEU A 130 -39.46 -5.35 -20.83
CA LEU A 130 -40.89 -5.13 -20.55
C LEU A 130 -41.12 -3.79 -19.88
N TRP A 131 -40.36 -3.50 -18.81
CA TRP A 131 -40.45 -2.23 -18.11
C TRP A 131 -40.16 -1.03 -19.02
N ASN A 132 -39.11 -1.10 -19.84
CA ASN A 132 -38.74 -0.03 -20.75
C ASN A 132 -39.81 0.23 -21.83
N ASN A 133 -40.72 -0.72 -22.10
CA ASN A 133 -41.81 -0.56 -23.08
C ASN A 133 -43.20 -0.30 -22.46
N ILE A 134 -43.39 -0.47 -21.15
CA ILE A 134 -44.67 -0.15 -20.48
C ILE A 134 -44.94 1.37 -20.53
N PRO A 135 -46.17 1.82 -20.88
CA PRO A 135 -46.54 3.23 -20.88
C PRO A 135 -46.38 3.93 -19.51
N ASP A 136 -45.95 5.18 -19.50
CA ASP A 136 -45.66 5.95 -18.27
C ASP A 136 -46.83 6.03 -17.28
N PHE A 137 -48.08 6.15 -17.77
CA PHE A 137 -49.26 6.22 -16.89
C PHE A 137 -49.53 4.91 -16.13
N ILE A 138 -49.04 3.77 -16.64
CA ILE A 138 -49.09 2.49 -15.94
C ILE A 138 -47.97 2.40 -14.90
N ALA A 139 -46.85 3.12 -15.10
CA ALA A 139 -45.75 3.18 -14.15
C ALA A 139 -46.05 4.07 -12.92
N GLU A 140 -47.13 4.85 -12.94
CA GLU A 140 -47.54 5.75 -11.85
C GLU A 140 -48.45 5.03 -10.83
N GLY A 141 -47.87 4.36 -9.82
CA GLY A 141 -48.66 3.67 -8.78
C GLY A 141 -48.93 2.19 -9.06
N GLY A 142 -49.52 1.51 -8.06
CA GLY A 142 -50.11 0.18 -8.25
C GLY A 142 -49.10 -0.97 -8.32
N LEU A 143 -49.48 -2.05 -8.99
CA LEU A 143 -48.71 -3.30 -9.02
C LEU A 143 -47.49 -3.20 -9.95
N SER A 144 -47.64 -2.49 -11.07
CA SER A 144 -46.56 -2.19 -12.02
C SER A 144 -45.42 -1.41 -11.38
N GLU A 145 -45.73 -0.38 -10.60
CA GLU A 145 -44.72 0.37 -9.84
C GLU A 145 -44.00 -0.51 -8.82
N ALA A 146 -44.74 -1.29 -8.03
CA ALA A 146 -44.13 -2.21 -7.07
C ALA A 146 -43.20 -3.23 -7.76
N ALA A 147 -43.59 -3.76 -8.91
CA ALA A 147 -42.78 -4.70 -9.69
C ALA A 147 -41.49 -4.05 -10.21
N SER A 148 -41.57 -2.78 -10.60
CA SER A 148 -40.43 -2.02 -11.12
C SER A 148 -39.32 -1.82 -10.09
N TRP A 149 -39.67 -1.58 -8.82
CA TRP A 149 -38.70 -1.38 -7.76
C TRP A 149 -37.90 -2.65 -7.45
N ILE A 150 -38.55 -3.82 -7.51
CA ILE A 150 -37.87 -5.12 -7.38
C ILE A 150 -36.89 -5.31 -8.55
N LEU A 151 -37.36 -5.08 -9.78
CA LEU A 151 -36.54 -5.18 -10.99
C LEU A 151 -35.32 -4.25 -10.96
N LEU A 152 -35.49 -3.02 -10.46
CA LEU A 152 -34.42 -2.03 -10.36
C LEU A 152 -33.30 -2.52 -9.43
N ARG A 153 -33.65 -3.09 -8.26
CA ARG A 153 -32.68 -3.64 -7.31
C ARG A 153 -31.94 -4.86 -7.87
N GLN A 154 -32.63 -5.73 -8.62
CA GLN A 154 -32.00 -6.88 -9.28
C GLN A 154 -30.98 -6.41 -10.33
N ASN A 155 -31.31 -5.39 -11.13
CA ASN A 155 -30.38 -4.80 -12.09
C ASN A 155 -29.20 -4.11 -11.41
N LEU A 156 -29.43 -3.39 -10.30
CA LEU A 156 -28.37 -2.75 -9.50
C LEU A 156 -27.32 -3.78 -9.06
N HIS A 157 -27.78 -4.91 -8.53
CA HIS A 157 -26.89 -5.96 -8.02
C HIS A 157 -26.01 -6.54 -9.13
N ILE A 158 -26.61 -6.89 -10.27
CA ILE A 158 -25.89 -7.46 -11.40
C ILE A 158 -24.95 -6.44 -12.05
N SER A 159 -25.38 -5.18 -12.19
CA SER A 159 -24.54 -4.08 -12.67
C SER A 159 -23.29 -3.91 -11.81
N LEU A 160 -23.44 -3.93 -10.48
CA LEU A 160 -22.32 -3.83 -9.54
C LEU A 160 -21.36 -5.03 -9.63
N ILE A 161 -21.87 -6.27 -9.71
CA ILE A 161 -21.04 -7.48 -9.76
C ILE A 161 -20.28 -7.59 -11.08
N LYS A 162 -20.96 -7.32 -12.20
CA LYS A 162 -20.38 -7.48 -13.54
C LYS A 162 -19.63 -6.25 -14.03
N GLY A 163 -19.82 -5.09 -13.40
CA GLY A 163 -19.26 -3.81 -13.86
C GLY A 163 -19.86 -3.36 -15.18
N GLU A 164 -21.14 -3.66 -15.40
CA GLU A 164 -21.88 -3.36 -16.64
C GLU A 164 -22.96 -2.30 -16.38
N PRO A 165 -23.37 -1.51 -17.40
CA PRO A 165 -24.41 -0.49 -17.24
C PRO A 165 -25.79 -1.09 -16.94
N MET A 166 -26.69 -0.25 -16.41
CA MET A 166 -28.07 -0.63 -16.10
C MET A 166 -28.85 -0.93 -17.38
N GLN A 167 -29.68 -1.98 -17.36
CA GLN A 167 -30.54 -2.33 -18.50
C GLN A 167 -31.92 -1.66 -18.43
N VAL A 168 -32.23 -1.02 -17.30
CA VAL A 168 -33.53 -0.42 -16.96
C VAL A 168 -33.45 1.10 -17.17
N ASP A 169 -34.46 1.67 -17.83
CA ASP A 169 -34.57 3.13 -17.98
C ASP A 169 -34.98 3.77 -16.64
N LEU A 170 -34.03 4.48 -16.04
CA LEU A 170 -34.20 5.16 -14.76
C LEU A 170 -35.16 6.36 -14.84
N ASN A 171 -35.41 6.92 -16.03
CA ASN A 171 -36.29 8.09 -16.16
C ASN A 171 -37.75 7.77 -15.89
N LYS A 172 -38.17 6.51 -16.07
CA LYS A 172 -39.53 6.06 -15.80
C LYS A 172 -39.93 6.17 -14.33
N TYR A 173 -38.96 6.19 -13.42
CA TYR A 173 -39.20 6.32 -11.99
C TYR A 173 -39.44 7.77 -11.55
N ARG A 174 -39.20 8.78 -12.40
CA ARG A 174 -39.32 10.22 -12.03
C ARG A 174 -40.72 10.61 -11.53
N ARG A 175 -41.76 9.90 -11.98
CA ARG A 175 -43.16 10.13 -11.58
C ARG A 175 -43.67 9.11 -10.56
N SER A 176 -42.77 8.31 -10.00
CA SER A 176 -43.13 7.33 -8.98
C SER A 176 -43.81 8.01 -7.80
N ARG A 177 -44.83 7.37 -7.26
CA ARG A 177 -45.50 7.78 -6.03
C ARG A 177 -44.55 7.79 -4.84
N SER A 178 -43.47 7.02 -4.90
CA SER A 178 -42.40 7.05 -3.88
C SER A 178 -41.79 8.45 -3.72
N PHE A 179 -41.92 9.37 -4.69
CA PHE A 179 -41.48 10.76 -4.56
C PHE A 179 -42.53 11.70 -3.95
N VAL A 180 -43.78 11.24 -3.79
CA VAL A 180 -44.90 12.00 -3.22
C VAL A 180 -45.22 11.51 -1.81
N ASP A 181 -45.28 10.20 -1.63
CA ASP A 181 -45.59 9.53 -0.37
C ASP A 181 -44.35 9.52 0.54
N THR A 182 -44.53 9.43 1.87
CA THR A 182 -43.44 9.62 2.86
C THR A 182 -43.29 8.44 3.81
N THR A 183 -43.53 7.22 3.34
CA THR A 183 -43.28 5.99 4.11
C THR A 183 -41.79 5.66 4.13
N ASP A 184 -41.36 4.78 5.03
CA ASP A 184 -39.94 4.40 5.11
C ASP A 184 -39.50 3.65 3.84
N GLU A 185 -40.40 2.85 3.30
CA GLU A 185 -40.25 2.17 2.02
C GLU A 185 -40.03 3.16 0.86
N ASP A 186 -40.73 4.29 0.85
CA ASP A 186 -40.57 5.34 -0.16
C ASP A 186 -39.18 5.98 -0.08
N PHE A 187 -38.69 6.27 1.14
CA PHE A 187 -37.33 6.79 1.34
C PHE A 187 -36.28 5.77 0.88
N ALA A 188 -36.45 4.48 1.16
CA ALA A 188 -35.55 3.44 0.66
C ALA A 188 -35.49 3.45 -0.88
N ASN A 189 -36.64 3.49 -1.56
CA ASN A 189 -36.72 3.49 -3.02
C ASN A 189 -36.03 4.72 -3.64
N ARG A 190 -36.12 5.90 -3.02
CA ARG A 190 -35.44 7.12 -3.49
C ARG A 190 -33.92 6.97 -3.55
N ILE A 191 -33.27 6.50 -2.47
CA ILE A 191 -31.81 6.35 -2.46
C ILE A 191 -31.33 5.18 -3.32
N ILE A 192 -32.15 4.13 -3.47
CA ILE A 192 -31.87 3.05 -4.41
C ILE A 192 -31.80 3.63 -5.83
N LEU A 193 -32.74 4.48 -6.24
CA LEU A 193 -32.70 5.12 -7.55
C LEU A 193 -31.46 6.00 -7.73
N VAL A 194 -31.13 6.83 -6.73
CA VAL A 194 -29.92 7.68 -6.77
C VAL A 194 -28.65 6.81 -6.86
N CYS A 195 -28.58 5.69 -6.12
CA CYS A 195 -27.49 4.74 -6.21
C CYS A 195 -27.37 4.11 -7.61
N CYS A 196 -28.49 3.76 -8.25
CA CYS A 196 -28.50 3.30 -9.64
C CYS A 196 -27.98 4.37 -10.61
N GLN A 197 -28.32 5.64 -10.42
CA GLN A 197 -27.81 6.74 -11.24
C GLN A 197 -26.30 6.94 -11.08
N VAL A 198 -25.77 6.77 -9.87
CA VAL A 198 -24.32 6.74 -9.61
C VAL A 198 -23.66 5.58 -10.34
N LEU A 199 -24.23 4.38 -10.26
CA LEU A 199 -23.71 3.20 -10.96
C LEU A 199 -23.70 3.37 -12.48
N GLU A 200 -24.80 3.88 -13.05
CA GLU A 200 -24.90 4.16 -14.49
C GLU A 200 -23.82 5.14 -14.94
N THR A 201 -23.47 6.11 -14.10
CA THR A 201 -22.39 7.05 -14.39
C THR A 201 -21.01 6.42 -14.29
N CYS A 202 -20.83 5.40 -13.43
CA CYS A 202 -19.58 4.68 -13.27
C CYS A 202 -19.33 3.64 -14.38
N PHE A 203 -20.38 3.00 -14.90
CA PHE A 203 -20.28 1.86 -15.82
C PHE A 203 -20.93 2.10 -17.19
N GLY A 204 -21.48 3.30 -17.43
CA GLY A 204 -22.13 3.71 -18.67
C GLY A 204 -21.19 3.87 -19.88
N PRO A 205 -21.74 3.93 -21.10
CA PRO A 205 -20.95 4.18 -22.32
C PRO A 205 -20.25 5.55 -22.24
N GLY A 206 -18.91 5.54 -22.19
CA GLY A 206 -18.11 6.76 -22.00
C GLY A 206 -17.68 7.03 -20.55
N ALA A 207 -17.63 5.99 -19.70
CA ALA A 207 -17.32 6.03 -18.27
C ALA A 207 -16.04 6.82 -17.88
N GLN A 208 -16.20 8.14 -17.80
CA GLN A 208 -15.70 9.02 -16.75
C GLN A 208 -16.77 10.10 -16.56
N PRO A 209 -17.43 10.22 -15.39
CA PRO A 209 -18.37 11.31 -15.18
C PRO A 209 -17.67 12.64 -15.47
N ASP A 210 -18.34 13.57 -16.12
CA ASP A 210 -17.93 14.96 -15.98
C ASP A 210 -18.15 15.40 -14.52
N TYR A 211 -17.40 16.41 -14.09
CA TYR A 211 -17.45 16.86 -12.71
C TYR A 211 -18.85 17.37 -12.29
N GLU A 212 -19.64 17.93 -13.21
CA GLU A 212 -20.97 18.46 -12.91
C GLU A 212 -21.94 17.32 -12.60
N THR A 213 -21.93 16.27 -13.44
CA THR A 213 -22.71 15.06 -13.22
C THR A 213 -22.34 14.38 -11.91
N TRP A 214 -21.04 14.22 -11.63
CA TRP A 214 -20.56 13.65 -10.36
C TRP A 214 -20.99 14.49 -9.14
N ALA A 215 -20.82 15.81 -9.19
CA ALA A 215 -21.14 16.71 -8.09
C ALA A 215 -22.66 16.78 -7.85
N HIS A 216 -23.46 16.74 -8.91
CA HIS A 216 -24.91 16.68 -8.83
C HIS A 216 -25.37 15.41 -8.10
N LEU A 217 -24.86 14.25 -8.50
CA LEU A 217 -25.20 12.97 -7.85
C LEU A 217 -24.73 12.92 -6.39
N GLY A 218 -23.55 13.48 -6.07
CA GLY A 218 -23.10 13.63 -4.68
C GLY A 218 -24.02 14.50 -3.85
N LYS A 219 -24.59 15.55 -4.44
CA LYS A 219 -25.60 16.39 -3.78
C LYS A 219 -26.91 15.62 -3.56
N GLU A 220 -27.38 14.86 -4.54
CA GLU A 220 -28.61 14.05 -4.39
C GLU A 220 -28.47 12.99 -3.28
N VAL A 221 -27.31 12.33 -3.17
CA VAL A 221 -27.02 11.37 -2.08
C VAL A 221 -27.00 12.05 -0.70
N ALA A 222 -26.44 13.25 -0.59
CA ALA A 222 -26.44 14.02 0.65
C ALA A 222 -27.85 14.51 1.02
N LEU A 223 -28.58 15.05 0.03
CA LEU A 223 -29.96 15.52 0.20
C LEU A 223 -30.87 14.40 0.68
N TRP A 224 -30.70 13.18 0.18
CA TRP A 224 -31.47 12.04 0.68
C TRP A 224 -31.24 11.81 2.18
N HIS A 225 -29.98 11.73 2.62
CA HIS A 225 -29.63 11.49 4.03
C HIS A 225 -30.08 12.64 4.96
N ASP A 226 -30.11 13.86 4.44
CA ASP A 226 -30.62 15.01 5.17
C ASP A 226 -32.16 15.06 5.19
N SER A 227 -32.83 14.33 4.28
CA SER A 227 -34.29 14.31 4.13
C SER A 227 -34.99 13.15 4.85
N ILE A 228 -34.27 12.13 5.31
CA ILE A 228 -34.90 10.97 5.97
C ILE A 228 -35.47 11.35 7.36
N PRO A 229 -36.60 10.76 7.77
CA PRO A 229 -37.19 11.02 9.09
C PRO A 229 -36.28 10.56 10.24
N ALA A 230 -36.43 11.16 11.43
CA ALA A 230 -35.61 10.82 12.59
C ALA A 230 -35.69 9.35 13.01
N HIS A 231 -36.86 8.71 12.85
CA HIS A 231 -37.06 7.28 13.14
C HIS A 231 -36.41 6.35 12.12
N TYR A 232 -35.93 6.89 10.99
CA TYR A 232 -35.18 6.19 9.95
C TYR A 232 -33.71 6.00 10.32
N HIS A 233 -33.19 6.80 11.26
CA HIS A 233 -31.83 6.66 11.75
C HIS A 233 -31.67 5.41 12.63
N PRO A 234 -30.46 4.82 12.70
CA PRO A 234 -30.18 3.69 13.56
C PRO A 234 -30.59 3.91 15.02
N TYR A 235 -31.37 2.98 15.56
CA TYR A 235 -31.75 2.99 16.98
C TYR A 235 -30.58 2.55 17.87
N HIS A 236 -29.77 1.61 17.36
CA HIS A 236 -28.59 1.13 18.05
C HIS A 236 -27.52 0.79 17.01
N SER A 237 -26.26 1.03 17.35
CA SER A 237 -25.12 0.70 16.50
C SER A 237 -24.06 0.13 17.41
N ASP A 238 -23.93 -1.19 17.38
CA ASP A 238 -22.93 -1.91 18.16
C ASP A 238 -21.69 -2.10 17.29
N ARG A 239 -20.58 -1.51 17.72
CA ARG A 239 -19.29 -1.67 17.05
C ARG A 239 -18.60 -2.99 17.44
N GLU A 240 -19.06 -3.67 18.49
CA GLU A 240 -18.44 -4.87 19.08
C GLU A 240 -19.40 -6.07 19.27
N SER A 241 -20.42 -6.25 18.42
CA SER A 241 -21.44 -7.29 18.66
C SER A 241 -20.86 -8.71 18.83
N THR A 242 -21.01 -9.26 20.04
CA THR A 242 -20.81 -10.67 20.41
C THR A 242 -22.09 -11.52 20.28
N SER A 243 -23.19 -10.95 19.78
CA SER A 243 -24.56 -11.51 19.92
C SER A 243 -24.87 -12.81 19.14
N ALA A 244 -23.87 -13.47 18.57
CA ALA A 244 -23.97 -14.82 18.01
C ALA A 244 -22.68 -15.65 18.16
N GLY A 245 -21.71 -15.23 18.98
CA GLY A 245 -20.44 -15.95 19.17
C GLY A 245 -19.43 -15.84 18.03
N VAL A 246 -19.63 -14.93 17.07
CA VAL A 246 -18.67 -14.64 15.98
C VAL A 246 -18.37 -13.15 15.95
N LYS A 247 -17.10 -12.76 16.09
CA LYS A 247 -16.62 -11.38 15.87
C LYS A 247 -16.81 -10.98 14.42
N SER A 248 -17.65 -9.99 14.17
CA SER A 248 -17.78 -9.38 12.84
C SER A 248 -16.93 -8.11 12.76
N ALA A 249 -16.26 -7.90 11.62
CA ALA A 249 -15.47 -6.68 11.33
C ALA A 249 -16.34 -5.47 10.92
N PHE A 250 -17.68 -5.63 10.89
CA PHE A 250 -18.64 -4.61 10.51
C PHE A 250 -19.60 -4.33 11.68
N PRO A 251 -19.98 -3.06 11.93
CA PRO A 251 -20.87 -2.71 13.02
C PRO A 251 -22.24 -3.36 12.80
N VAL A 252 -22.84 -3.83 13.89
CA VAL A 252 -24.21 -4.32 13.86
C VAL A 252 -25.13 -3.13 14.10
N VAL A 253 -25.76 -2.67 13.02
CA VAL A 253 -26.67 -1.51 13.03
C VAL A 253 -28.09 -2.02 13.17
N TRP A 254 -28.76 -1.62 14.24
CA TRP A 254 -30.15 -1.96 14.50
C TRP A 254 -31.03 -0.83 13.99
N MET A 255 -31.88 -1.18 13.04
CA MET A 255 -32.91 -0.30 12.49
C MET A 255 -34.27 -0.70 13.04
N MET A 256 -35.20 0.25 13.06
CA MET A 256 -36.55 0.00 13.57
C MET A 256 -37.36 -0.89 12.63
N ASN A 257 -37.06 -0.82 11.34
CA ASN A 257 -37.63 -1.74 10.36
C ASN A 257 -36.64 -2.07 9.24
N PRO A 258 -36.94 -3.10 8.45
CA PRO A 258 -36.02 -3.53 7.40
C PRO A 258 -35.92 -2.60 6.17
N ALA A 259 -36.94 -1.79 5.85
CA ALA A 259 -36.86 -0.82 4.75
C ALA A 259 -35.77 0.23 5.02
N GLN A 260 -35.63 0.62 6.28
CA GLN A 260 -34.55 1.50 6.74
C GLN A 260 -33.15 0.90 6.52
N VAL A 261 -33.01 -0.40 6.77
CA VAL A 261 -31.76 -1.15 6.48
C VAL A 261 -31.43 -1.04 5.00
N MET A 262 -32.42 -1.30 4.12
CA MET A 262 -32.24 -1.21 2.68
C MET A 262 -31.81 0.20 2.24
N GLY A 263 -32.46 1.25 2.77
CA GLY A 263 -32.08 2.62 2.47
C GLY A 263 -30.63 2.93 2.87
N TYR A 264 -30.22 2.58 4.09
CA TYR A 264 -28.86 2.83 4.57
C TYR A 264 -27.78 2.02 3.83
N GLN A 265 -28.07 0.78 3.44
CA GLN A 265 -27.15 -0.03 2.63
C GLN A 265 -26.85 0.65 1.28
N HIS A 266 -27.89 1.12 0.58
CA HIS A 266 -27.74 1.76 -0.73
C HIS A 266 -27.17 3.18 -0.64
N TYR A 267 -27.43 3.91 0.44
CA TYR A 267 -26.75 5.18 0.76
C TYR A 267 -25.24 4.99 0.90
N CYS A 268 -24.82 4.02 1.71
CA CYS A 268 -23.40 3.71 1.91
C CYS A 268 -22.74 3.27 0.60
N LEU A 269 -23.41 2.43 -0.20
CA LEU A 269 -22.94 1.99 -1.50
C LEU A 269 -22.76 3.18 -2.46
N ALA A 270 -23.74 4.07 -2.58
CA ALA A 270 -23.67 5.25 -3.44
C ALA A 270 -22.51 6.18 -3.06
N ARG A 271 -22.26 6.38 -1.75
CA ARG A 271 -21.10 7.16 -1.26
C ARG A 271 -19.77 6.53 -1.61
N ILE A 272 -19.64 5.21 -1.51
CA ILE A 272 -18.42 4.48 -1.88
C ILE A 272 -18.15 4.68 -3.38
N LEU A 273 -19.17 4.47 -4.22
CA LEU A 273 -19.07 4.55 -5.67
C LEU A 273 -18.71 5.97 -6.14
N LEU A 274 -19.33 7.01 -5.59
CA LEU A 274 -18.98 8.41 -5.89
C LEU A 274 -17.54 8.73 -5.47
N HIS A 275 -17.06 8.19 -4.35
CA HIS A 275 -15.70 8.48 -3.89
C HIS A 275 -14.64 7.88 -4.82
N ILE A 276 -14.86 6.65 -5.31
CA ILE A 276 -13.94 5.99 -6.24
C ILE A 276 -14.00 6.57 -7.66
N SER A 277 -15.11 7.21 -8.03
CA SER A 277 -15.34 7.73 -9.39
C SER A 277 -15.06 9.24 -9.55
N GLU A 278 -14.38 9.90 -8.60
CA GLU A 278 -14.14 11.36 -8.59
C GLU A 278 -13.35 11.84 -9.84
N PRO A 279 -13.97 12.58 -10.78
CA PRO A 279 -13.37 12.92 -12.09
C PRO A 279 -12.05 13.70 -12.02
N ARG A 280 -11.84 14.43 -10.93
CA ARG A 280 -10.62 15.21 -10.67
C ARG A 280 -9.37 14.36 -10.40
N LEU A 281 -9.56 13.07 -10.12
CA LEU A 281 -8.48 12.09 -9.98
C LEU A 281 -8.01 11.55 -11.34
N TRP A 282 -8.71 11.85 -12.44
CA TRP A 282 -8.55 11.15 -13.73
C TRP A 282 -8.06 12.00 -14.92
N VAL A 283 -7.92 13.33 -14.81
CA VAL A 283 -7.43 14.19 -15.92
C VAL A 283 -6.00 14.70 -15.68
N SER A 284 -5.05 14.18 -16.46
CA SER A 284 -3.66 14.62 -16.49
C SER A 284 -3.45 15.83 -17.42
N SER A 285 -3.68 17.06 -16.98
CA SER A 285 -3.03 18.22 -17.62
C SER A 285 -2.93 19.47 -16.73
N LEU A 286 -1.76 20.11 -16.78
CA LEU A 286 -1.37 21.31 -16.03
C LEU A 286 -2.31 22.52 -16.19
N LYS A 287 -3.17 22.58 -17.22
CA LYS A 287 -4.11 23.70 -17.43
C LYS A 287 -5.24 23.78 -16.40
N THR A 288 -5.52 22.70 -15.66
CA THR A 288 -6.59 22.70 -14.64
C THR A 288 -6.13 23.34 -13.33
N ILE A 289 -4.83 23.40 -13.06
CA ILE A 289 -4.28 24.04 -11.86
C ILE A 289 -4.49 25.55 -11.93
N GLU A 290 -4.34 26.16 -13.12
CA GLU A 290 -4.55 27.59 -13.32
C GLU A 290 -6.04 28.01 -13.22
N HIS A 291 -6.98 27.14 -13.62
CA HIS A 291 -8.42 27.42 -13.49
C HIS A 291 -9.01 27.15 -12.09
N ARG A 292 -8.38 26.30 -11.25
CA ARG A 292 -8.82 26.06 -9.86
C ARG A 292 -8.53 27.22 -8.91
N VAL A 293 -7.61 28.11 -9.28
CA VAL A 293 -7.29 29.32 -8.50
C VAL A 293 -8.18 30.50 -8.91
N ALA A 294 -8.89 30.43 -10.05
CA ALA A 294 -9.61 31.56 -10.61
C ALA A 294 -11.16 31.47 -10.56
N ALA A 295 -11.74 30.33 -10.18
CA ALA A 295 -13.18 30.19 -9.94
C ALA A 295 -13.48 30.27 -8.44
N ASP A 296 -13.17 31.43 -7.85
CA ASP A 296 -13.62 31.80 -6.52
C ASP A 296 -15.14 31.74 -6.44
N CYS A 297 -15.60 31.08 -5.38
CA CYS A 297 -16.63 31.57 -4.46
C CYS A 297 -17.51 32.69 -5.04
N ASN A 298 -18.49 32.32 -5.86
CA ASN A 298 -19.54 33.19 -6.37
C ASN A 298 -20.85 32.38 -6.24
N GLU A 299 -21.78 32.63 -5.31
CA GLU A 299 -22.12 33.93 -4.74
C GLU A 299 -22.72 33.83 -3.31
N VAL A 300 -22.12 34.66 -2.46
CA VAL A 300 -22.70 35.68 -1.55
C VAL A 300 -23.53 35.19 -0.33
N HIS A 301 -22.92 35.01 0.86
CA HIS A 301 -22.74 35.99 1.98
C HIS A 301 -24.05 36.34 2.75
N PRO A 302 -24.06 37.10 3.87
CA PRO A 302 -23.09 37.38 4.91
C PRO A 302 -23.63 36.98 6.30
N ARG A 303 -23.05 35.95 6.93
CA ARG A 303 -23.44 35.38 8.24
C ARG A 303 -24.93 35.02 8.38
N CYS A 304 -25.25 33.72 8.24
CA CYS A 304 -26.32 33.13 9.04
C CYS A 304 -25.82 31.80 9.62
N LEU A 305 -25.70 31.61 10.94
CA LEU A 305 -26.74 31.68 11.97
C LEU A 305 -27.89 30.65 11.83
N GLN A 306 -27.83 29.65 10.94
CA GLN A 306 -28.76 28.50 11.04
C GLN A 306 -28.14 27.18 11.52
N CYS A 307 -26.82 27.10 11.74
CA CYS A 307 -26.29 26.14 12.72
C CYS A 307 -26.18 26.74 14.14
N GLU A 308 -26.39 28.06 14.31
CA GLU A 308 -26.34 28.71 15.63
C GLU A 308 -27.74 29.09 16.19
N ARG A 309 -28.84 28.98 15.42
CA ARG A 309 -30.22 29.22 15.93
C ARG A 309 -31.26 28.16 15.62
N ALA A 310 -31.00 27.21 14.71
CA ALA A 310 -31.91 26.07 14.46
C ALA A 310 -31.57 24.81 15.28
N ASN A 311 -30.48 24.84 16.05
CA ASN A 311 -30.11 23.79 17.01
C ASN A 311 -30.00 22.36 16.39
N LEU A 312 -29.31 22.19 15.26
CA LEU A 312 -29.08 20.90 14.59
C LEU A 312 -27.63 20.75 14.06
N ALA A 313 -27.14 19.49 14.03
CA ALA A 313 -25.73 19.10 13.92
C ALA A 313 -25.30 18.66 12.50
N CYS A 314 -24.04 18.95 12.13
CA CYS A 314 -23.42 18.58 10.85
C CYS A 314 -22.56 17.31 11.01
N SER A 315 -22.83 16.25 10.24
CA SER A 315 -22.37 14.88 10.49
C SER A 315 -21.65 14.18 9.32
N PHE A 316 -20.33 13.90 9.53
CA PHE A 316 -19.48 12.78 9.04
C PHE A 316 -19.23 12.56 7.52
N SER A 317 -18.01 12.69 6.96
CA SER A 317 -16.72 11.95 7.11
C SER A 317 -16.74 10.45 6.67
N SER A 318 -15.64 9.96 6.08
CA SER A 318 -15.52 8.69 5.30
C SER A 318 -14.43 7.74 5.87
N PRO A 319 -14.57 6.39 5.82
CA PRO A 319 -13.54 5.42 6.26
C PRO A 319 -12.69 4.81 5.11
N THR A 320 -11.47 4.35 5.42
CA THR A 320 -10.54 3.63 4.54
C THR A 320 -10.15 2.26 5.12
N LEU A 321 -10.05 1.19 4.30
CA LEU A 321 -9.54 -0.14 4.73
C LEU A 321 -8.90 -0.96 3.58
N THR A 322 -7.64 -1.40 3.75
CA THR A 322 -7.06 -2.69 3.31
C THR A 322 -5.80 -3.00 4.16
N LYS A 323 -5.33 -4.26 4.31
CA LYS A 323 -5.53 -5.30 5.39
C LYS A 323 -4.13 -5.74 5.91
N PRO A 324 -3.92 -6.22 7.17
CA PRO A 324 -4.61 -7.32 7.88
C PRO A 324 -5.43 -6.84 9.10
N PRO A 325 -6.20 -7.70 9.81
CA PRO A 325 -7.31 -7.26 10.67
C PRO A 325 -6.78 -6.71 11.99
N LEU A 326 -7.33 -5.57 12.41
CA LEU A 326 -7.37 -5.21 13.82
C LEU A 326 -8.19 -6.30 14.54
N ASN A 327 -7.58 -6.98 15.51
CA ASN A 327 -8.20 -8.03 16.31
C ASN A 327 -9.01 -7.44 17.49
N GLU A 328 -9.68 -8.30 18.27
CA GLU A 328 -10.52 -7.93 19.46
C GLU A 328 -9.89 -6.92 20.40
N ASP A 329 -8.56 -6.93 20.46
CA ASP A 329 -7.78 -6.08 21.35
C ASP A 329 -7.81 -4.60 20.93
N SER A 330 -7.98 -4.29 19.65
CA SER A 330 -7.92 -2.92 19.10
C SER A 330 -9.14 -2.03 19.43
N LEU A 331 -10.22 -2.66 19.90
CA LEU A 331 -11.53 -2.08 20.12
C LEU A 331 -11.65 -1.59 21.58
N ALA A 332 -11.19 -2.40 22.53
CA ALA A 332 -11.01 -2.05 23.95
C ALA A 332 -10.10 -0.82 24.17
N ASP A 333 -9.12 -0.62 23.29
CA ASP A 333 -8.22 0.54 23.37
C ASP A 333 -8.91 1.83 22.87
N LEU A 334 -9.83 1.72 21.89
CA LEU A 334 -10.68 2.85 21.47
C LEU A 334 -11.75 3.21 22.51
N GLU A 335 -12.29 2.24 23.25
CA GLU A 335 -13.17 2.45 24.42
C GLU A 335 -12.45 3.20 25.55
N LEU A 336 -11.13 3.01 25.68
CA LEU A 336 -10.27 3.69 26.64
C LEU A 336 -10.04 5.18 26.28
N LEU A 337 -9.99 5.47 24.98
CA LEU A 337 -9.92 6.83 24.45
C LEU A 337 -11.27 7.54 24.58
N GLU A 338 -12.38 6.79 24.44
CA GLU A 338 -13.72 7.24 24.79
C GLU A 338 -13.86 7.49 26.30
N HIS A 339 -13.24 6.67 27.15
CA HIS A 339 -13.16 6.89 28.58
C HIS A 339 -12.45 8.22 28.91
N TRP A 340 -11.34 8.55 28.26
CA TRP A 340 -10.67 9.86 28.38
C TRP A 340 -11.50 11.04 27.86
N HIS A 341 -12.32 10.80 26.84
CA HIS A 341 -13.27 11.80 26.34
C HIS A 341 -14.42 12.06 27.34
N ARG A 342 -14.88 11.01 28.04
CA ARG A 342 -16.00 11.06 28.99
C ARG A 342 -15.60 11.40 30.44
N TYR A 343 -14.38 11.06 30.85
CA TYR A 343 -13.86 11.25 32.22
C TYR A 343 -12.48 11.93 32.19
N PRO A 344 -12.43 13.26 31.93
CA PRO A 344 -11.16 14.00 31.94
C PRO A 344 -10.55 13.96 33.35
N VAL A 345 -9.23 13.77 33.44
CA VAL A 345 -8.48 13.78 34.71
C VAL A 345 -8.84 15.05 35.49
N THR A 346 -9.57 14.87 36.58
CA THR A 346 -10.19 15.95 37.33
C THR A 346 -9.15 16.66 38.20
N GLY A 347 -8.50 17.66 37.62
CA GLY A 347 -7.94 18.80 38.34
C GLY A 347 -8.53 20.07 37.75
N ASP A 348 -8.60 21.15 38.53
CA ASP A 348 -9.18 22.44 38.12
C ASP A 348 -8.54 22.95 36.81
N MET A 349 -9.18 22.64 35.67
CA MET A 349 -8.70 23.00 34.35
C MET A 349 -9.53 24.13 33.75
N THR A 350 -8.83 25.15 33.26
CA THR A 350 -9.40 26.30 32.56
C THR A 350 -10.06 25.88 31.25
N GLU A 351 -11.04 26.65 30.78
CA GLU A 351 -11.88 26.31 29.62
C GLU A 351 -11.06 26.17 28.31
N THR A 352 -10.06 27.04 28.13
CA THR A 352 -9.09 26.96 27.03
C THR A 352 -8.35 25.62 27.00
N THR A 353 -8.06 25.06 28.18
CA THR A 353 -7.33 23.80 28.35
C THR A 353 -8.17 22.59 27.92
N ARG A 354 -9.48 22.61 28.19
CA ARG A 354 -10.42 21.56 27.73
C ARG A 354 -10.56 21.57 26.21
N GLN A 355 -10.65 22.75 25.61
CA GLN A 355 -10.79 22.90 24.16
C GLN A 355 -9.56 22.35 23.41
N LEU A 356 -8.35 22.68 23.87
CA LEU A 356 -7.10 22.11 23.36
C LEU A 356 -7.02 20.58 23.46
N GLN A 357 -7.70 19.97 24.43
CA GLN A 357 -7.72 18.50 24.63
C GLN A 357 -8.62 17.83 23.60
N HIS A 358 -9.77 18.43 23.33
CA HIS A 358 -10.68 18.00 22.27
C HIS A 358 -10.06 18.12 20.89
N ASP A 359 -9.30 19.19 20.63
CA ASP A 359 -8.62 19.39 19.34
C ASP A 359 -7.53 18.33 19.10
N LEU A 360 -6.76 17.97 20.14
CA LEU A 360 -5.77 16.88 20.09
C LEU A 360 -6.40 15.51 19.81
N VAL A 361 -7.52 15.20 20.47
CA VAL A 361 -8.27 13.95 20.24
C VAL A 361 -8.84 13.91 18.83
N ARG A 362 -9.43 15.01 18.35
CA ARG A 362 -9.89 15.15 16.95
C ARG A 362 -8.77 14.93 15.95
N LEU A 363 -7.61 15.54 16.20
CA LEU A 363 -6.42 15.42 15.36
C LEU A 363 -5.89 13.97 15.34
N GLY A 364 -5.92 13.29 16.49
CA GLY A 364 -5.58 11.87 16.63
C GLY A 364 -6.50 10.99 15.80
N PHE A 365 -7.81 11.21 15.82
CA PHE A 365 -8.75 10.49 14.95
C PHE A 365 -8.52 10.76 13.46
N SER A 366 -8.05 11.96 13.09
CA SER A 366 -7.66 12.24 11.70
C SER A 366 -6.33 11.59 11.30
N HIS A 367 -5.49 11.20 12.25
CA HIS A 367 -4.15 10.68 12.01
C HIS A 367 -3.83 9.49 12.93
N HIS A 368 -4.04 8.29 12.42
CA HIS A 368 -4.00 7.05 13.18
C HIS A 368 -2.69 6.79 13.96
N TYR A 369 -1.55 7.31 13.50
CA TYR A 369 -0.30 7.19 14.24
C TYR A 369 -0.28 8.04 15.52
N LEU A 370 -0.83 9.25 15.48
CA LEU A 370 -1.01 10.12 16.65
C LEU A 370 -1.96 9.47 17.66
N LEU A 371 -3.05 8.87 17.17
CA LEU A 371 -3.99 8.12 18.01
C LEU A 371 -3.30 6.97 18.75
N ASN A 372 -2.49 6.17 18.05
CA ASN A 372 -1.78 5.05 18.67
C ASN A 372 -0.74 5.51 19.70
N SER A 373 -0.11 6.67 19.54
CA SER A 373 0.78 7.24 20.58
C SER A 373 0.02 7.64 21.85
N ILE A 374 -1.19 8.19 21.71
CA ILE A 374 -2.06 8.54 22.85
C ILE A 374 -2.51 7.26 23.57
N LEU A 375 -2.90 6.23 22.81
CA LEU A 375 -3.31 4.93 23.36
C LEU A 375 -2.17 4.22 24.11
N GLY A 376 -0.96 4.22 23.56
CA GLY A 376 0.22 3.65 24.21
C GLY A 376 0.49 4.27 25.58
N LEU A 377 0.49 5.61 25.66
CA LEU A 377 0.65 6.33 26.93
C LEU A 377 -0.48 6.06 27.92
N THR A 378 -1.71 5.95 27.44
CA THR A 378 -2.88 5.74 28.31
C THR A 378 -2.87 4.33 28.90
N ALA A 379 -2.55 3.31 28.11
CA ALA A 379 -2.38 1.94 28.61
C ALA A 379 -1.21 1.83 29.61
N LEU A 380 -0.14 2.60 29.40
CA LEU A 380 0.99 2.66 30.33
C LEU A 380 0.59 3.32 31.66
N GLN A 381 -0.27 4.33 31.63
CA GLN A 381 -0.85 4.93 32.83
C GLN A 381 -1.76 3.93 33.58
N LEU A 382 -2.64 3.21 32.89
CA LEU A 382 -3.47 2.20 33.57
C LEU A 382 -2.65 1.08 34.20
N TYR A 383 -1.53 0.71 33.57
CA TYR A 383 -0.58 -0.20 34.18
C TYR A 383 0.09 0.39 35.44
N SER A 384 0.33 1.71 35.48
CA SER A 384 0.88 2.35 36.66
C SER A 384 -0.12 2.39 37.83
N GLU A 385 -1.41 2.53 37.52
CA GLU A 385 -2.52 2.50 38.48
C GLU A 385 -2.76 1.09 39.06
N ASP A 386 -2.62 0.02 38.25
CA ASP A 386 -2.66 -1.37 38.70
C ASP A 386 -1.57 -2.23 38.02
N ARG A 387 -0.41 -2.31 38.69
CA ARG A 387 0.76 -3.07 38.22
C ARG A 387 0.55 -4.59 38.18
N SER A 388 -0.53 -5.12 38.76
CA SER A 388 -0.83 -6.56 38.70
C SER A 388 -1.39 -6.99 37.34
N GLN A 389 -1.91 -6.04 36.56
CA GLN A 389 -2.54 -6.26 35.26
C GLN A 389 -1.52 -6.08 34.13
N SER A 390 -0.56 -7.01 34.02
CA SER A 390 0.51 -6.98 33.01
C SER A 390 0.05 -6.85 31.55
N LYS A 391 -1.22 -7.19 31.26
CA LYS A 391 -1.89 -6.96 29.98
C LYS A 391 -1.81 -5.51 29.51
N TRP A 392 -1.90 -4.53 30.42
CA TRP A 392 -1.88 -3.11 30.08
C TRP A 392 -0.50 -2.65 29.62
N TYR A 393 0.56 -3.13 30.27
CA TYR A 393 1.93 -2.86 29.83
C TYR A 393 2.24 -3.47 28.46
N VAL A 394 1.81 -4.72 28.21
CA VAL A 394 1.97 -5.38 26.91
C VAL A 394 1.25 -4.58 25.80
N ARG A 395 0.05 -4.07 26.09
CA ARG A 395 -0.72 -3.24 25.16
C ARG A 395 -0.09 -1.86 24.92
N ALA A 396 0.45 -1.23 25.96
CA ALA A 396 1.18 0.03 25.85
C ALA A 396 2.32 -0.06 24.83
N VAL A 397 3.12 -1.13 24.90
CA VAL A 397 4.23 -1.39 23.99
C VAL A 397 3.75 -1.67 22.57
N ALA A 398 2.67 -2.45 22.42
CA ALA A 398 2.10 -2.80 21.10
C ALA A 398 1.55 -1.57 20.35
N HIS A 399 0.85 -0.66 21.04
CA HIS A 399 0.37 0.58 20.43
C HIS A 399 1.48 1.52 20.05
N GLN A 400 2.51 1.63 20.89
CA GLN A 400 3.67 2.45 20.59
C GLN A 400 4.39 1.98 19.31
N GLN A 401 4.57 0.67 19.15
CA GLN A 401 5.16 0.10 17.94
C GLN A 401 4.30 0.35 16.69
N THR A 402 2.98 0.29 16.86
CA THR A 402 2.00 0.57 15.81
C THR A 402 2.01 2.04 15.40
N ALA A 403 2.14 2.96 16.36
CA ALA A 403 2.26 4.39 16.13
C ALA A 403 3.49 4.72 15.26
N ILE A 404 4.65 4.17 15.61
CA ILE A 404 5.91 4.34 14.85
C ILE A 404 5.75 3.83 13.42
N THR A 405 5.17 2.64 13.26
CA THR A 405 5.02 1.99 11.95
C THR A 405 4.10 2.80 11.03
N ARG A 406 3.02 3.36 11.59
CA ARG A 406 2.03 4.15 10.85
C ARG A 406 2.44 5.58 10.59
N ALA A 407 3.30 6.17 11.41
CA ALA A 407 3.82 7.52 11.17
C ALA A 407 4.84 7.54 10.02
N ARG A 408 5.59 6.44 9.82
CA ARG A 408 6.69 6.33 8.86
C ARG A 408 6.37 6.84 7.45
N PRO A 409 5.26 6.44 6.79
CA PRO A 409 4.95 6.90 5.43
C PRO A 409 4.59 8.39 5.36
N HIS A 410 4.15 8.99 6.46
CA HIS A 410 3.76 10.40 6.53
C HIS A 410 4.93 11.34 6.77
N PHE A 411 6.10 10.81 7.17
CA PHE A 411 7.35 11.55 7.14
C PHE A 411 7.92 11.66 5.70
N GLU A 412 7.45 10.84 4.76
CA GLU A 412 7.96 10.81 3.37
C GLU A 412 7.13 11.66 2.38
N SER A 413 5.86 11.95 2.69
CA SER A 413 5.00 12.84 1.88
C SER A 413 4.07 13.69 2.74
N LEU A 414 4.41 14.97 2.88
CA LEU A 414 3.81 15.84 3.88
C LEU A 414 2.84 16.85 3.24
N THR A 415 1.66 17.00 3.85
CA THR A 415 0.72 18.07 3.54
C THR A 415 0.49 18.94 4.79
N GLN A 416 0.00 20.17 4.59
CA GLN A 416 -0.24 21.12 5.69
C GLN A 416 -1.15 20.57 6.81
N ALA A 417 -2.02 19.61 6.48
CA ALA A 417 -2.92 18.95 7.43
C ALA A 417 -2.20 17.97 8.40
N HIS A 418 -1.04 17.44 8.01
CA HIS A 418 -0.27 16.48 8.81
C HIS A 418 0.70 17.16 9.79
N GLU A 419 0.96 18.45 9.60
CA GLU A 419 1.99 19.21 10.36
C GLU A 419 1.71 19.22 11.87
N GLN A 420 0.49 19.56 12.28
CA GLN A 420 0.09 19.55 13.69
C GLN A 420 0.06 18.14 14.28
N ALA A 421 -0.29 17.13 13.48
CA ALA A 421 -0.42 15.76 13.94
C ALA A 421 0.94 15.09 14.18
N LEU A 422 1.92 15.40 13.33
CA LEU A 422 3.29 14.95 13.48
C LEU A 422 3.99 15.64 14.67
N LEU A 423 3.66 16.90 14.96
CA LEU A 423 4.11 17.57 16.19
C LEU A 423 3.54 16.91 17.44
N GLY A 424 2.23 16.62 17.45
CA GLY A 424 1.60 15.86 18.53
C GLY A 424 2.25 14.48 18.70
N PHE A 425 2.48 13.77 17.59
CA PHE A 425 3.08 12.44 17.58
C PHE A 425 4.49 12.48 18.17
N SER A 426 5.32 13.44 17.75
CA SER A 426 6.65 13.68 18.31
C SER A 426 6.63 13.85 19.83
N ALA A 427 5.68 14.66 20.32
CA ALA A 427 5.55 14.95 21.74
C ALA A 427 5.20 13.66 22.52
N PHE A 428 4.11 12.98 22.14
CA PHE A 428 3.65 11.78 22.85
C PHE A 428 4.65 10.62 22.79
N MET A 429 5.35 10.45 21.67
CA MET A 429 6.41 9.45 21.53
C MET A 429 7.57 9.68 22.50
N SER A 430 8.02 10.93 22.61
CA SER A 430 9.12 11.32 23.51
C SER A 430 8.75 11.06 24.97
N MET A 431 7.49 11.27 25.30
CA MET A 431 6.95 11.05 26.63
C MET A 431 6.83 9.60 27.03
N TYR A 432 6.39 8.76 26.10
CA TYR A 432 6.37 7.33 26.30
C TYR A 432 7.79 6.79 26.54
N ALA A 433 8.80 7.31 25.82
CA ALA A 433 10.19 6.91 25.98
C ALA A 433 10.75 7.21 27.38
N VAL A 434 10.29 8.27 28.04
CA VAL A 434 10.68 8.58 29.44
C VAL A 434 9.88 7.74 30.44
N ALA A 435 8.60 7.52 30.19
CA ALA A 435 7.68 6.89 31.13
C ALA A 435 7.82 5.36 31.17
N GLU A 436 8.00 4.69 30.03
CA GLU A 436 7.99 3.22 29.94
C GLU A 436 9.04 2.54 30.83
N PRO A 437 10.31 3.00 30.88
CA PRO A 437 11.33 2.36 31.71
C PRO A 437 11.01 2.42 33.21
N ILE A 438 10.33 3.47 33.66
CA ILE A 438 9.88 3.66 35.07
C ILE A 438 8.80 2.63 35.44
N TYR A 439 7.94 2.30 34.48
CA TYR A 439 6.78 1.43 34.66
C TYR A 439 7.05 0.00 34.16
N ARG A 440 8.30 -0.41 33.97
CA ARG A 440 8.62 -1.76 33.52
C ARG A 440 8.34 -2.80 34.63
N PRO A 441 7.72 -3.97 34.34
CA PRO A 441 7.50 -5.02 35.34
C PRO A 441 8.80 -5.60 35.91
N SER A 442 8.87 -5.72 37.24
CA SER A 442 10.00 -6.29 37.98
C SER A 442 9.98 -7.82 37.89
N GLY A 443 10.52 -8.40 36.82
CA GLY A 443 10.56 -9.86 36.66
C GLY A 443 11.05 -10.38 35.31
N ILE A 444 11.10 -9.51 34.30
CA ILE A 444 11.64 -9.83 32.97
C ILE A 444 13.09 -9.32 32.92
N CYS A 445 14.04 -10.15 33.34
CA CYS A 445 15.51 -9.97 33.32
C CYS A 445 16.12 -8.73 34.02
N THR A 446 16.75 -9.02 35.18
CA THR A 446 17.94 -8.43 35.84
C THR A 446 18.29 -6.95 35.61
N GLU A 447 18.16 -6.17 36.71
CA GLU A 447 19.08 -5.10 37.16
C GLU A 447 19.68 -4.16 36.10
N SER A 448 18.86 -3.44 35.34
CA SER A 448 19.31 -2.16 34.83
C SER A 448 18.91 -1.09 35.85
N PRO A 449 19.86 -0.37 36.48
CA PRO A 449 19.51 0.78 37.28
C PRO A 449 18.86 1.79 36.33
N PHE A 450 17.59 2.10 36.56
CA PHE A 450 16.93 3.19 35.86
C PHE A 450 17.70 4.48 36.17
N ASP A 451 18.53 4.92 35.23
CA ASP A 451 19.18 6.23 35.28
C ASP A 451 18.22 7.26 34.68
N PRO A 452 17.53 8.07 35.50
CA PRO A 452 16.55 9.04 35.02
C PRO A 452 17.17 10.08 34.08
N VAL A 453 18.49 10.28 34.14
CA VAL A 453 19.19 11.19 33.26
C VAL A 453 19.48 10.54 31.91
N GLU A 454 19.92 9.28 31.90
CA GLU A 454 20.17 8.55 30.66
C GLU A 454 18.89 8.36 29.82
N GLU A 455 17.78 7.96 30.45
CA GLU A 455 16.50 7.74 29.75
C GLU A 455 15.87 9.05 29.26
N LEU A 456 16.02 10.14 30.02
CA LEU A 456 15.61 11.47 29.58
C LEU A 456 16.43 11.95 28.37
N LEU A 457 17.75 11.69 28.33
CA LEU A 457 18.61 12.04 27.19
C LEU A 457 18.28 11.24 25.93
N LYS A 458 17.91 9.96 26.06
CA LYS A 458 17.41 9.14 24.93
C LYS A 458 16.12 9.73 24.35
N ALA A 459 15.18 10.10 25.22
CA ALA A 459 13.94 10.75 24.82
C ALA A 459 14.17 12.10 24.11
N LEU A 460 15.14 12.89 24.56
CA LEU A 460 15.53 14.13 23.88
C LEU A 460 16.10 13.93 22.49
N SER A 461 16.99 12.95 22.33
CA SER A 461 17.57 12.67 21.02
C SER A 461 16.48 12.30 20.01
N PHE A 462 15.47 11.56 20.48
CA PHE A 462 14.31 11.21 19.67
C PHE A 462 13.43 12.43 19.37
N SER A 463 13.07 13.22 20.39
CA SER A 463 12.30 14.46 20.25
C SER A 463 12.98 15.46 19.31
N ARG A 464 14.31 15.58 19.38
CA ARG A 464 15.09 16.50 18.55
C ARG A 464 15.10 16.08 17.08
N SER A 465 15.26 14.80 16.78
CA SER A 465 15.21 14.31 15.40
C SER A 465 13.85 14.61 14.76
N THR A 466 12.77 14.43 15.51
CA THR A 466 11.42 14.68 15.01
C THR A 466 11.09 16.19 14.95
N ILE A 467 11.49 16.99 15.95
CA ILE A 467 11.29 18.45 15.93
C ILE A 467 12.14 19.12 14.84
N MET A 468 13.41 18.72 14.66
CA MET A 468 14.25 19.26 13.58
C MET A 468 13.68 18.94 12.21
N PHE A 469 13.21 17.71 12.02
CA PHE A 469 12.52 17.32 10.78
C PHE A 469 11.30 18.21 10.51
N VAL A 470 10.47 18.48 11.53
CA VAL A 470 9.31 19.36 11.39
C VAL A 470 9.72 20.82 11.17
N GLN A 471 10.71 21.34 11.89
CA GLN A 471 11.19 22.72 11.76
C GLN A 471 11.85 23.00 10.39
N GLN A 472 12.62 22.04 9.86
CA GLN A 472 13.31 22.18 8.57
C GLN A 472 12.35 22.20 7.38
N ASN A 473 11.23 21.49 7.50
CA ASN A 473 10.25 21.36 6.43
C ASN A 473 9.04 22.29 6.61
N PHE A 474 8.74 22.74 7.85
CA PHE A 474 7.55 23.55 8.19
C PHE A 474 7.84 24.67 9.22
N PRO A 475 8.70 25.66 8.89
CA PRO A 475 9.11 26.72 9.82
C PRO A 475 7.96 27.54 10.46
N PRO A 476 6.86 27.92 9.77
CA PRO A 476 5.82 28.78 10.36
C PRO A 476 4.99 28.12 11.47
N VAL A 477 4.90 26.79 11.49
CA VAL A 477 4.04 26.03 12.42
C VAL A 477 4.63 25.97 13.83
N VAL A 478 5.96 25.94 13.92
CA VAL A 478 6.68 25.99 15.21
C VAL A 478 6.75 27.42 15.76
N VAL A 479 6.67 28.43 14.88
CA VAL A 479 6.71 29.85 15.23
C VAL A 479 5.34 30.41 15.64
N SER A 480 4.22 29.73 15.31
CA SER A 480 2.87 30.32 15.38
C SER A 480 2.01 29.98 16.61
N GLY A 481 2.46 29.21 17.62
CA GLY A 481 1.58 29.01 18.77
C GLY A 481 2.09 28.26 19.99
N SER A 482 1.77 28.84 21.15
CA SER A 482 1.87 28.34 22.52
C SER A 482 1.03 27.08 22.84
N TRP A 483 0.58 26.32 21.84
CA TRP A 483 -0.52 25.37 22.03
C TRP A 483 -0.14 24.11 22.85
N LEU A 484 1.13 23.69 22.80
CA LEU A 484 1.70 22.65 23.71
C LEU A 484 2.17 23.25 25.06
N LEU A 485 2.43 24.56 25.10
CA LEU A 485 3.11 25.28 26.18
C LEU A 485 2.21 25.56 27.41
N THR A 486 0.89 25.65 27.24
CA THR A 486 -0.01 26.11 28.31
C THR A 486 -0.48 25.02 29.28
N LYS A 487 -0.32 23.73 28.93
CA LYS A 487 -0.91 22.62 29.70
C LYS A 487 -0.04 22.03 30.81
N PHE A 488 1.25 22.32 30.83
CA PHE A 488 2.22 21.49 31.55
C PHE A 488 3.23 22.26 32.42
N VAL A 489 2.92 23.50 32.80
CA VAL A 489 3.78 24.26 33.73
C VAL A 489 3.47 23.82 35.17
N ALA A 490 4.22 22.83 35.66
CA ALA A 490 4.26 22.55 37.09
C ALA A 490 5.13 23.60 37.80
N HIS A 491 4.52 24.41 38.67
CA HIS A 491 5.21 25.32 39.57
C HIS A 491 5.97 24.53 40.65
N HIS A 492 7.30 24.56 40.59
CA HIS A 492 8.13 24.11 41.70
C HIS A 492 9.00 25.26 42.20
N GLN A 493 8.74 25.69 43.44
CA GLN A 493 9.47 26.74 44.14
C GLN A 493 10.63 26.14 44.93
N GLY A 494 11.69 25.74 44.25
CA GLY A 494 12.96 25.34 44.89
C GLY A 494 14.03 26.40 44.69
N THR A 495 14.65 26.88 45.77
CA THR A 495 15.67 27.95 45.72
C THR A 495 17.00 27.48 45.10
N GLU A 496 17.59 28.35 44.27
CA GLU A 496 18.67 28.05 43.31
C GLU A 496 19.96 27.43 43.88
N ASN A 497 20.27 27.61 45.16
CA ASN A 497 21.54 27.19 45.76
C ASN A 497 21.63 25.68 46.08
N ASP A 498 20.51 24.94 46.07
CA ASP A 498 20.51 23.51 46.40
C ASP A 498 21.02 22.62 45.25
N LEU A 499 20.87 23.09 43.99
CA LEU A 499 21.13 22.28 42.79
C LEU A 499 22.60 22.07 42.47
N GLU A 500 23.45 23.07 42.66
CA GLU A 500 24.90 22.93 42.40
C GLU A 500 25.58 22.06 43.47
N THR A 501 25.00 22.02 44.68
CA THR A 501 25.44 21.14 45.75
C THR A 501 25.02 19.69 45.48
N ARG A 502 23.79 19.50 44.98
CA ARG A 502 23.22 18.19 44.65
C ARG A 502 23.74 17.60 43.34
N TYR A 503 24.05 18.45 42.37
CA TYR A 503 24.58 18.08 41.05
C TYR A 503 25.83 18.90 40.71
N PRO A 504 27.02 18.47 41.17
CA PRO A 504 28.28 19.19 40.96
C PRO A 504 28.63 19.42 39.49
N GLN A 505 28.08 18.62 38.58
CA GLN A 505 28.25 18.74 37.12
C GLN A 505 27.68 20.06 36.60
N LEU A 506 26.66 20.62 37.25
CA LEU A 506 26.05 21.90 36.87
C LEU A 506 27.06 23.05 36.93
N ALA A 507 27.88 23.14 37.98
CA ALA A 507 28.88 24.18 38.15
C ALA A 507 30.06 24.04 37.16
N PHE A 508 30.42 22.80 36.78
CA PHE A 508 31.41 22.55 35.72
C PHE A 508 30.89 22.99 34.35
N LEU A 509 29.67 22.56 34.00
CA LEU A 509 29.00 22.91 32.75
C LEU A 509 28.83 24.41 32.59
N GLN A 510 28.38 25.11 33.62
CA GLN A 510 28.25 26.57 33.59
C GLN A 510 29.59 27.27 33.35
N ARG A 511 30.69 26.80 33.94
CA ARG A 511 32.03 27.35 33.70
C ARG A 511 32.51 27.12 32.26
N CYS A 512 32.33 25.91 31.72
CA CYS A 512 32.65 25.61 30.32
C CYS A 512 31.86 26.46 29.33
N ILE A 513 30.56 26.66 29.56
CA ILE A 513 29.72 27.54 28.73
C ILE A 513 30.21 28.98 28.82
N THR A 514 30.58 29.40 30.03
CA THR A 514 31.01 30.77 30.30
C THR A 514 32.35 31.09 29.62
N SER A 515 33.25 30.12 29.46
CA SER A 515 34.56 30.32 28.85
C SER A 515 34.59 30.13 27.33
N GLN A 516 33.66 29.36 26.76
CA GLN A 516 33.70 28.98 25.34
C GLN A 516 32.58 29.57 24.49
N VAL A 517 31.59 30.22 25.11
CA VAL A 517 30.45 30.80 24.40
C VAL A 517 30.32 32.27 24.77
N GLU A 518 30.05 33.13 23.79
CA GLU A 518 29.92 34.58 23.96
C GLU A 518 28.52 35.10 23.59
N GLY A 519 28.23 36.34 23.99
CA GLY A 519 27.02 37.07 23.59
C GLY A 519 25.69 36.41 24.00
N ALA A 520 24.69 36.51 23.12
CA ALA A 520 23.33 36.02 23.37
C ALA A 520 23.27 34.47 23.52
N HIS A 521 24.17 33.75 22.84
CA HIS A 521 24.22 32.28 22.87
C HIS A 521 24.67 31.74 24.23
N LYS A 522 25.64 32.39 24.89
CA LYS A 522 26.10 32.05 26.24
C LYS A 522 24.95 32.08 27.25
N LYS A 523 24.12 33.13 27.17
CA LYS A 523 22.99 33.34 28.08
C LYS A 523 21.91 32.28 27.89
N ALA A 524 21.64 31.90 26.64
CA ALA A 524 20.70 30.82 26.31
C ALA A 524 21.18 29.46 26.85
N CYS A 525 22.46 29.11 26.63
CA CYS A 525 23.04 27.87 27.13
C CYS A 525 23.03 27.79 28.66
N LEU A 526 23.46 28.83 29.38
CA LEU A 526 23.46 28.84 30.85
C LEU A 526 22.05 28.66 31.44
N HIS A 527 21.04 29.28 30.83
CA HIS A 527 19.66 29.14 31.26
C HIS A 527 19.13 27.72 31.05
N ALA A 528 19.37 27.12 29.89
CA ALA A 528 18.91 25.78 29.55
C ALA A 528 19.48 24.70 30.49
N VAL A 529 20.78 24.77 30.82
CA VAL A 529 21.41 23.82 31.75
C VAL A 529 20.80 23.92 33.15
N LYS A 530 20.55 25.14 33.63
CA LYS A 530 19.97 25.34 34.97
C LYS A 530 18.53 24.81 35.06
N ALA A 531 17.74 24.97 33.99
CA ALA A 531 16.37 24.47 33.91
C ALA A 531 16.31 22.93 33.90
N LEU A 532 17.24 22.27 33.19
CA LEU A 532 17.34 20.81 33.13
C LEU A 532 17.58 20.19 34.52
N PHE A 533 18.61 20.64 35.24
CA PHE A 533 18.97 20.06 36.54
C PHE A 533 17.91 20.29 37.62
N ARG A 534 17.09 21.36 37.52
CA ARG A 534 15.91 21.55 38.40
C ARG A 534 14.89 20.43 38.26
N ARG A 535 14.57 20.04 37.04
CA ARG A 535 13.55 19.03 36.75
C ARG A 535 14.04 17.64 37.14
N ILE A 536 15.34 17.35 36.95
CA ILE A 536 15.97 16.12 37.45
C ILE A 536 15.81 16.00 38.98
N ALA A 537 16.11 17.07 39.74
CA ALA A 537 15.88 17.08 41.19
C ALA A 537 14.41 16.85 41.58
N THR A 538 13.50 17.43 40.80
CA THR A 538 12.05 17.31 41.04
C THR A 538 11.55 15.88 40.84
N LEU A 539 12.09 15.18 39.84
CA LEU A 539 11.79 13.78 39.52
C LEU A 539 12.40 12.81 40.54
N SER A 540 13.63 13.05 41.00
CA SER A 540 14.30 12.17 41.97
C SER A 540 13.67 12.19 43.36
N ASP A 541 13.11 13.33 43.77
CA ASP A 541 12.60 13.52 45.13
C ASP A 541 11.18 12.96 45.35
N ASN A 542 10.44 12.65 44.28
CA ASN A 542 9.00 12.32 44.32
C ASN A 542 8.64 11.00 43.61
N ILE A 543 9.50 9.98 43.73
CA ILE A 543 9.36 8.67 43.03
C ILE A 543 8.07 7.89 43.41
N GLY A 544 7.40 8.24 44.52
CA GLY A 544 6.18 7.57 45.00
C GLY A 544 4.87 8.38 44.87
N ASP A 545 4.91 9.57 44.28
CA ASP A 545 3.72 10.37 43.97
C ASP A 545 3.10 9.87 42.65
N PRO A 546 1.76 9.90 42.43
CA PRO A 546 1.14 9.65 41.11
C PRO A 546 1.34 10.78 40.07
N GLU A 547 1.83 11.97 40.47
CA GLU A 547 2.14 13.10 39.58
C GLU A 547 3.45 13.10 38.72
N PRO A 548 4.39 12.12 38.76
CA PRO A 548 5.61 12.11 37.94
C PRO A 548 5.33 12.17 36.44
N SER A 549 4.18 11.61 36.02
CA SER A 549 3.69 11.76 34.66
C SER A 549 3.66 13.23 34.26
N LYS A 550 3.20 14.16 35.12
CA LYS A 550 3.08 15.61 34.88
C LYS A 550 4.42 16.36 34.77
N ILE A 551 5.48 15.89 35.43
CA ILE A 551 6.80 16.56 35.45
C ILE A 551 7.60 16.30 34.15
N VAL A 552 7.41 15.13 33.53
CA VAL A 552 8.04 14.76 32.24
C VAL A 552 7.56 15.66 31.08
N TRP A 553 6.34 16.20 31.14
CA TRP A 553 5.77 17.05 30.08
C TRP A 553 6.43 18.45 29.96
N GLY A 554 7.10 18.95 31.00
CA GLY A 554 7.41 20.38 31.12
C GLY A 554 8.74 20.85 30.52
N TRP A 555 9.74 19.99 30.34
CA TRP A 555 11.09 20.49 30.00
C TRP A 555 11.27 20.86 28.53
N GLY A 556 10.70 20.10 27.58
CA GLY A 556 10.74 20.43 26.15
C GLY A 556 10.08 21.77 25.80
N LEU A 557 9.32 22.34 26.75
CA LEU A 557 8.56 23.58 26.64
C LEU A 557 9.34 24.83 27.10
N GLU A 558 10.35 24.69 27.96
CA GLU A 558 11.11 25.84 28.52
C GLU A 558 12.55 25.94 27.98
N VAL A 559 12.99 24.98 27.17
CA VAL A 559 14.29 25.10 26.50
C VAL A 559 14.23 26.30 25.56
N ASN A 560 15.03 27.33 25.85
CA ASN A 560 15.06 28.56 25.07
C ASN A 560 15.24 28.21 23.58
N GLN A 561 14.37 28.75 22.71
CA GLN A 561 14.41 28.50 21.27
C GLN A 561 15.82 28.70 20.70
N ILE A 562 16.57 29.69 21.20
CA ILE A 562 17.97 29.93 20.81
C ILE A 562 18.88 28.74 21.14
N PHE A 563 18.69 28.07 22.28
CA PHE A 563 19.44 26.86 22.63
C PHE A 563 19.07 25.68 21.72
N LEU A 564 17.77 25.50 21.42
CA LEU A 564 17.33 24.49 20.47
C LEU A 564 17.87 24.77 19.06
N ASP A 565 17.87 26.02 18.63
CA ASP A 565 18.44 26.44 17.34
C ASP A 565 19.96 26.21 17.31
N LEU A 566 20.66 26.48 18.42
CA LEU A 566 22.10 26.18 18.57
C LEU A 566 22.37 24.66 18.53
N CYS A 567 21.53 23.85 19.17
CA CYS A 567 21.59 22.39 19.03
C CYS A 567 21.31 21.97 17.58
N SER A 568 20.27 22.48 16.94
CA SER A 568 19.88 22.17 15.56
C SER A 568 20.95 22.56 14.54
N ALA A 569 21.63 23.68 14.77
CA ALA A 569 22.81 24.12 14.02
C ALA A 569 24.11 23.37 14.38
N ARG A 570 24.02 22.33 15.25
CA ARG A 570 25.14 21.52 15.75
C ARG A 570 26.25 22.33 16.41
N TYR A 571 25.89 23.41 17.10
CA TYR A 571 26.86 24.27 17.79
C TYR A 571 27.56 23.48 18.91
N PRO A 572 28.91 23.41 18.92
CA PRO A 572 29.67 22.49 19.77
C PRO A 572 29.34 22.61 21.26
N ALA A 573 29.17 23.83 21.78
CA ALA A 573 28.90 24.03 23.21
C ALA A 573 27.53 23.50 23.66
N ALA A 574 26.51 23.57 22.78
CA ALA A 574 25.17 23.06 23.07
C ALA A 574 25.14 21.52 23.07
N LEU A 575 25.96 20.89 22.22
CA LEU A 575 26.15 19.43 22.17
C LEU A 575 26.96 18.89 23.35
N VAL A 576 28.01 19.61 23.77
CA VAL A 576 28.84 19.26 24.93
C VAL A 576 28.01 19.26 26.23
N ILE A 577 27.07 20.19 26.37
CA ILE A 577 26.11 20.23 27.46
C ILE A 577 25.22 18.98 27.51
N LEU A 578 24.69 18.55 26.36
CA LEU A 578 23.83 17.35 26.26
C LEU A 578 24.57 16.07 26.66
N VAL A 579 25.87 15.98 26.35
CA VAL A 579 26.69 14.79 26.59
C VAL A 579 27.20 14.68 28.04
N LEU A 580 27.44 15.80 28.72
CA LEU A 580 28.07 15.83 30.04
C LEU A 580 27.12 15.68 31.25
N THR A 581 25.82 15.42 31.03
CA THR A 581 24.82 15.42 32.11
C THR A 581 24.56 14.06 32.77
N VAL A 582 25.08 12.94 32.27
CA VAL A 582 24.89 11.60 32.88
C VAL A 582 25.79 11.38 34.10
N PRO A 583 25.27 11.12 35.32
CA PRO A 583 26.04 10.61 36.45
C PRO A 583 25.85 9.10 36.59
N SER A 584 26.89 8.33 36.27
CA SER A 584 26.89 6.86 36.41
C SER A 584 26.82 6.41 37.88
N SER A 585 25.82 5.60 38.24
CA SER A 585 25.89 4.75 39.44
C SER A 585 25.87 3.27 39.05
N ASN A 586 27.06 2.67 39.08
CA ASN A 586 27.35 1.24 39.12
C ASN A 586 26.88 0.36 37.95
N ASN A 587 27.73 0.25 36.93
CA ASN A 587 28.55 -0.95 36.80
C ASN A 587 29.79 -0.67 35.94
N TYR A 588 30.92 -1.21 36.36
CA TYR A 588 32.28 -0.96 35.84
C TYR A 588 32.56 -1.57 34.46
N ILE A 589 31.56 -1.60 33.58
CA ILE A 589 31.67 -2.06 32.20
C ILE A 589 31.12 -0.95 31.32
N ASN A 590 32.01 -0.36 30.52
CA ASN A 590 31.80 0.60 29.43
C ASN A 590 32.03 2.11 29.66
N PHE A 591 32.76 2.50 30.72
CA PHE A 591 33.42 3.82 30.74
C PHE A 591 34.56 3.94 29.70
N LEU A 592 35.08 2.79 29.24
CA LEU A 592 36.03 2.70 28.12
C LEU A 592 35.32 2.71 26.75
N HIS A 593 34.01 2.46 26.69
CA HIS A 593 33.26 2.44 25.43
C HIS A 593 32.79 3.84 25.04
N ILE A 594 32.36 4.67 26.01
CA ILE A 594 31.94 6.06 25.73
C ILE A 594 33.15 6.99 25.49
N THR A 595 34.31 6.75 26.12
CA THR A 595 35.55 7.43 25.72
C THR A 595 36.05 6.97 24.35
N THR A 596 35.70 5.75 23.89
CA THR A 596 36.03 5.29 22.54
C THR A 596 35.03 5.81 21.49
N THR A 597 33.77 6.07 21.87
CA THR A 597 32.75 6.69 21.00
C THR A 597 32.90 8.20 20.91
N ILE A 598 33.29 8.89 22.00
CA ILE A 598 33.63 10.32 21.97
C ILE A 598 35.02 10.53 21.38
N ASN A 599 36.00 9.65 21.60
CA ASN A 599 37.21 9.68 20.76
C ASN A 599 36.88 9.29 19.32
N HIS A 600 35.91 8.43 19.01
CA HIS A 600 35.52 8.21 17.61
C HIS A 600 34.87 9.44 16.99
N TYR A 601 34.07 10.24 17.72
CA TYR A 601 33.52 11.48 17.17
C TYR A 601 34.50 12.67 17.18
N LEU A 602 35.47 12.70 18.12
CA LEU A 602 36.56 13.69 18.12
C LEU A 602 37.75 13.29 17.21
N VAL A 603 37.90 12.00 16.88
CA VAL A 603 38.95 11.49 15.95
C VAL A 603 38.39 11.30 14.53
N LEU A 604 37.10 10.98 14.33
CA LEU A 604 36.49 10.94 12.99
C LEU A 604 35.97 12.29 12.50
N SER A 605 35.83 13.30 13.37
CA SER A 605 35.81 14.69 12.88
C SER A 605 37.21 15.18 12.43
N ILE A 606 38.18 14.27 12.34
CA ILE A 606 39.44 14.44 11.60
C ILE A 606 39.60 13.33 10.53
N MET A 607 38.50 12.69 10.08
CA MET A 607 38.48 12.02 8.78
C MET A 607 37.45 12.71 7.92
N SER A 608 37.93 13.67 7.13
CA SER A 608 37.17 14.18 5.99
C SER A 608 36.63 13.00 5.18
N LEU A 609 35.34 13.05 4.80
CA LEU A 609 34.80 12.18 3.75
C LEU A 609 35.84 12.07 2.62
N PRO A 610 36.07 10.88 2.06
CA PRO A 610 37.05 10.72 1.01
C PRO A 610 36.68 11.73 -0.10
N LYS A 611 37.61 12.64 -0.38
CA LYS A 611 37.47 13.57 -1.52
C LYS A 611 37.90 12.89 -2.82
N THR A 612 38.57 11.75 -2.70
CA THR A 612 39.06 10.95 -3.80
C THR A 612 38.77 9.47 -3.57
N THR A 613 38.70 8.70 -4.65
CA THR A 613 38.57 7.25 -4.64
C THR A 613 39.69 6.63 -5.46
N LYS A 614 40.19 5.45 -5.05
CA LYS A 614 40.98 4.62 -5.96
C LYS A 614 40.03 3.88 -6.92
N GLY A 615 40.43 3.70 -8.16
CA GLY A 615 39.60 3.06 -9.18
C GLY A 615 40.20 3.10 -10.56
N TRP A 616 39.45 2.56 -11.52
CA TRP A 616 39.85 2.57 -12.93
C TRP A 616 39.10 3.64 -13.71
N ALA A 617 39.76 4.20 -14.72
CA ALA A 617 39.13 5.03 -15.74
C ALA A 617 39.55 4.55 -17.13
N VAL A 618 38.63 4.65 -18.08
CA VAL A 618 38.87 4.37 -19.51
C VAL A 618 39.24 5.69 -20.19
N VAL A 619 40.54 5.97 -20.27
CA VAL A 619 41.11 7.21 -20.82
C VAL A 619 41.47 6.96 -22.29
N GLY A 620 40.44 6.99 -23.16
CA GLY A 620 40.53 6.61 -24.58
C GLY A 620 39.85 5.27 -24.88
N GLN A 621 39.80 4.87 -26.15
CA GLN A 621 39.13 3.64 -26.59
C GLN A 621 40.04 2.79 -27.49
N GLY A 622 39.76 1.49 -27.60
CA GLY A 622 40.42 0.60 -28.56
C GLY A 622 41.51 -0.33 -28.01
N SER A 623 41.82 -0.25 -26.70
CA SER A 623 42.78 -1.15 -26.05
C SER A 623 42.56 -1.17 -24.53
N PHE A 624 42.86 -2.30 -23.89
CA PHE A 624 42.93 -2.40 -22.43
C PHE A 624 44.06 -1.56 -21.83
N ASP A 625 45.02 -1.08 -22.63
CA ASP A 625 46.02 -0.12 -22.18
C ASP A 625 45.44 1.24 -21.80
N ASN A 626 44.24 1.55 -22.28
CA ASN A 626 43.49 2.76 -21.94
C ASN A 626 42.80 2.65 -20.57
N LEU A 627 42.75 1.46 -19.97
CA LEU A 627 42.41 1.32 -18.56
C LEU A 627 43.59 1.88 -17.75
N LYS A 628 43.33 2.99 -17.06
CA LYS A 628 44.28 3.63 -16.15
C LYS A 628 43.77 3.48 -14.73
N PHE A 629 44.58 2.88 -13.88
CA PHE A 629 44.33 2.84 -12.45
C PHE A 629 44.79 4.15 -11.84
N ASP A 630 43.91 4.82 -11.12
CA ASP A 630 44.19 6.06 -10.44
C ASP A 630 43.79 5.91 -8.98
N THR A 631 44.69 6.30 -8.08
CA THR A 631 44.53 6.18 -6.63
C THR A 631 43.87 7.41 -6.02
N GLN A 632 43.72 8.50 -6.79
CA GLN A 632 43.21 9.78 -6.32
C GLN A 632 42.17 10.40 -7.27
N GLN A 633 41.28 9.60 -7.85
CA GLN A 633 40.20 10.14 -8.68
C GLN A 633 39.26 10.99 -7.82
N PRO A 634 38.90 12.21 -8.22
CA PRO A 634 38.01 13.06 -7.42
C PRO A 634 36.62 12.45 -7.29
N LEU A 635 36.05 12.52 -6.10
CA LEU A 635 34.64 12.18 -5.85
C LEU A 635 33.77 13.42 -6.05
N PRO A 636 32.57 13.27 -6.65
CA PRO A 636 31.57 14.32 -6.65
C PRO A 636 31.19 14.72 -5.21
N GLU A 637 30.80 15.98 -5.01
CA GLU A 637 30.19 16.39 -3.75
C GLU A 637 28.84 15.68 -3.56
N LEU A 638 28.57 15.27 -2.32
CA LEU A 638 27.36 14.53 -1.97
C LEU A 638 26.16 15.49 -1.93
N SER A 639 25.19 15.31 -2.83
CA SER A 639 23.96 16.12 -2.86
C SER A 639 22.88 15.62 -1.89
N ASP A 640 21.82 16.41 -1.69
CA ASP A 640 20.73 16.12 -0.76
C ASP A 640 20.05 14.75 -0.94
N ASN A 641 19.85 14.26 -2.17
CA ASN A 641 19.15 12.99 -2.44
C ASN A 641 20.12 11.85 -2.82
N GLU A 642 21.40 12.02 -2.54
CA GLU A 642 22.45 11.09 -2.93
C GLU A 642 23.05 10.39 -1.73
N VAL A 643 23.62 9.22 -1.98
CA VAL A 643 24.36 8.46 -0.99
C VAL A 643 25.77 8.19 -1.50
N LEU A 644 26.74 8.21 -0.59
CA LEU A 644 28.09 7.75 -0.84
C LEU A 644 28.16 6.26 -0.51
N VAL A 645 28.44 5.44 -1.51
CA VAL A 645 28.55 3.99 -1.37
C VAL A 645 30.02 3.59 -1.38
N LYS A 646 30.45 2.82 -0.38
CA LYS A 646 31.71 2.07 -0.39
C LYS A 646 31.46 0.70 -1.01
N PHE A 647 32.01 0.45 -2.18
CA PHE A 647 31.88 -0.84 -2.85
C PHE A 647 32.79 -1.89 -2.20
N HIS A 648 32.24 -3.09 -2.00
CA HIS A 648 32.97 -4.26 -1.54
C HIS A 648 33.18 -5.29 -2.66
N ALA A 649 32.31 -5.26 -3.66
CA ALA A 649 32.40 -6.13 -4.81
C ALA A 649 31.75 -5.48 -6.04
N ALA A 650 32.33 -5.77 -7.20
CA ALA A 650 31.73 -5.54 -8.50
C ALA A 650 31.71 -6.86 -9.27
N SER A 651 30.91 -6.95 -10.33
CA SER A 651 31.00 -8.06 -11.27
C SER A 651 31.04 -7.56 -12.70
N LEU A 652 31.70 -8.34 -13.55
CA LEU A 652 32.00 -7.91 -14.91
C LEU A 652 30.94 -8.41 -15.89
N ASN A 653 30.66 -7.59 -16.91
CA ASN A 653 29.77 -7.90 -18.01
C ASN A 653 30.52 -7.75 -19.34
N PHE A 654 30.05 -8.45 -20.38
CA PHE A 654 30.68 -8.38 -21.71
C PHE A 654 30.72 -6.95 -22.27
N ARG A 655 29.73 -6.12 -21.94
CA ARG A 655 29.71 -4.69 -22.31
C ARG A 655 30.93 -3.92 -21.79
N ASP A 656 31.49 -4.30 -20.65
CA ASP A 656 32.62 -3.59 -20.05
C ASP A 656 33.88 -3.80 -20.90
N ILE A 657 33.98 -4.96 -21.56
CA ILE A 657 34.99 -5.26 -22.59
C ILE A 657 34.76 -4.40 -23.84
N MET A 658 33.53 -4.35 -24.35
CA MET A 658 33.18 -3.56 -25.53
C MET A 658 33.47 -2.07 -25.34
N ILE A 659 33.24 -1.54 -24.14
CA ILE A 659 33.54 -0.15 -23.79
C ILE A 659 35.04 0.11 -23.83
N ALA A 660 35.86 -0.74 -23.22
CA ALA A 660 37.31 -0.59 -23.26
C ALA A 660 37.88 -0.73 -24.67
N GLN A 661 37.28 -1.59 -25.51
CA GLN A 661 37.66 -1.81 -26.90
C GLN A 661 37.07 -0.79 -27.88
N GLY A 662 36.19 0.12 -27.44
CA GLY A 662 35.56 1.11 -28.33
C GLY A 662 34.55 0.53 -29.32
N THR A 663 34.01 -0.66 -29.06
CA THR A 663 33.03 -1.36 -29.91
C THR A 663 31.61 -1.31 -29.35
N TYR A 664 31.40 -0.61 -28.24
CA TYR A 664 30.07 -0.47 -27.62
C TYR A 664 29.16 0.42 -28.49
N PRO A 665 27.93 -0.04 -28.84
CA PRO A 665 27.09 0.63 -29.84
C PRO A 665 26.39 1.89 -29.31
N PHE A 666 26.41 2.12 -28.00
CA PHE A 666 25.78 3.28 -27.37
C PHE A 666 26.81 4.31 -26.94
N GLY A 667 26.38 5.56 -26.77
CA GLY A 667 27.25 6.64 -26.30
C GLY A 667 27.89 6.32 -24.95
N VAL A 668 29.19 6.53 -24.86
CA VAL A 668 30.00 6.35 -23.64
C VAL A 668 30.51 7.71 -23.20
N LYS A 669 30.37 8.02 -21.91
CA LYS A 669 30.95 9.23 -21.32
C LYS A 669 32.49 9.20 -21.48
N PRO A 670 33.14 10.31 -21.85
CA PRO A 670 34.60 10.36 -21.87
C PRO A 670 35.22 10.12 -20.48
N ASN A 671 36.36 9.43 -20.42
CA ASN A 671 37.07 9.12 -19.16
C ASN A 671 36.18 8.41 -18.13
N ILE A 672 35.35 7.49 -18.60
CA ILE A 672 34.37 6.78 -17.79
C ILE A 672 35.04 5.87 -16.77
N ILE A 673 34.52 5.85 -15.54
CA ILE A 673 34.78 4.75 -14.61
C ILE A 673 33.96 3.53 -15.08
N PRO A 674 34.58 2.39 -15.43
CA PRO A 674 33.85 1.25 -15.97
C PRO A 674 33.11 0.46 -14.89
N GLY A 675 32.31 -0.53 -15.32
CA GLY A 675 31.58 -1.46 -14.44
C GLY A 675 30.18 -0.96 -14.13
N SER A 676 29.19 -1.80 -14.39
CA SER A 676 27.77 -1.50 -14.15
C SER A 676 27.25 -2.11 -12.85
N ASP A 677 27.81 -3.26 -12.45
CA ASP A 677 27.34 -4.01 -11.30
C ASP A 677 28.21 -3.73 -10.07
N GLY A 678 27.59 -3.39 -8.95
CA GLY A 678 28.28 -3.16 -7.69
C GLY A 678 27.41 -3.49 -6.49
N ALA A 679 28.02 -4.04 -5.46
CA ALA A 679 27.43 -4.25 -4.15
C ALA A 679 28.33 -3.63 -3.07
N GLY A 680 27.73 -2.89 -2.15
CA GLY A 680 28.47 -2.09 -1.20
C GLY A 680 27.63 -1.65 -0.01
N GLU A 681 28.24 -0.80 0.79
CA GLU A 681 27.66 -0.24 2.01
C GLU A 681 27.58 1.29 1.88
N VAL A 682 26.47 1.88 2.29
CA VAL A 682 26.30 3.33 2.35
C VAL A 682 27.14 3.88 3.51
N VAL A 683 28.06 4.80 3.23
CA VAL A 683 28.97 5.40 4.23
C VAL A 683 28.67 6.88 4.51
N ALA A 684 27.84 7.53 3.69
CA ALA A 684 27.26 8.84 3.97
C ALA A 684 25.97 9.02 3.18
N VAL A 685 25.05 9.84 3.69
CA VAL A 685 23.78 10.17 3.03
C VAL A 685 23.55 11.67 2.95
N GLY A 686 22.92 12.11 1.86
CA GLY A 686 22.41 13.46 1.70
C GLY A 686 21.24 13.76 2.62
N SER A 687 20.95 15.05 2.80
CA SER A 687 19.97 15.55 3.78
C SER A 687 18.51 15.12 3.53
N LYS A 688 18.17 14.69 2.31
CA LYS A 688 16.82 14.32 1.85
C LYS A 688 16.69 12.85 1.47
N VAL A 689 17.74 12.05 1.68
CA VAL A 689 17.67 10.59 1.46
C VAL A 689 16.70 9.98 2.47
N THR A 690 15.80 9.13 2.00
CA THR A 690 14.75 8.46 2.79
C THR A 690 14.81 6.94 2.68
N ARG A 691 15.33 6.39 1.57
CA ARG A 691 15.39 4.94 1.30
C ARG A 691 16.53 4.24 2.02
N PHE A 692 17.62 4.94 2.32
CA PHE A 692 18.83 4.35 2.89
C PHE A 692 19.42 5.19 4.02
N GLN A 693 20.19 4.56 4.90
CA GLN A 693 20.97 5.18 5.95
C GLN A 693 22.42 4.69 5.88
N GLU A 694 23.33 5.34 6.60
CA GLU A 694 24.69 4.81 6.78
C GLU A 694 24.64 3.38 7.33
N GLY A 695 25.45 2.48 6.77
CA GLY A 695 25.42 1.04 7.02
C GLY A 695 24.45 0.23 6.16
N SER A 696 23.57 0.87 5.37
CA SER A 696 22.68 0.15 4.43
C SER A 696 23.50 -0.60 3.38
N LYS A 697 23.17 -1.88 3.17
CA LYS A 697 23.80 -2.72 2.14
C LYS A 697 23.00 -2.64 0.85
N VAL A 698 23.63 -2.20 -0.21
CA VAL A 698 22.96 -1.79 -1.46
C VAL A 698 23.63 -2.40 -2.68
N MET A 699 22.85 -2.49 -3.76
CA MET A 699 23.31 -2.81 -5.10
C MET A 699 22.98 -1.68 -6.07
N THR A 700 23.81 -1.50 -7.09
CA THR A 700 23.53 -0.52 -8.15
C THR A 700 22.34 -0.93 -9.01
N LEU A 701 21.48 0.02 -9.39
CA LEU A 701 20.54 -0.17 -10.49
C LEU A 701 21.25 0.14 -11.81
N PHE A 702 21.17 -0.76 -12.79
CA PHE A 702 21.89 -0.61 -14.06
C PHE A 702 21.60 0.73 -14.77
N MET A 703 20.34 1.17 -14.78
CA MET A 703 19.92 2.50 -15.27
C MET A 703 19.29 3.28 -14.12
N GLN A 704 19.97 4.34 -13.66
CA GLN A 704 19.61 5.07 -12.43
C GLN A 704 18.22 5.72 -12.44
N THR A 705 17.58 5.87 -13.60
CA THR A 705 16.24 6.47 -13.72
C THR A 705 15.17 5.52 -14.28
N TYR A 706 15.46 4.20 -14.39
CA TYR A 706 14.50 3.21 -14.87
C TYR A 706 13.73 2.54 -13.72
N TYR A 707 12.78 3.26 -13.15
CA TYR A 707 12.06 2.77 -11.97
C TYR A 707 11.01 1.71 -12.31
N SER A 708 10.14 2.01 -13.27
CA SER A 708 9.00 1.18 -13.65
C SER A 708 8.54 1.44 -15.09
N GLY A 709 7.61 0.63 -15.57
CA GLY A 709 6.98 0.84 -16.89
C GLY A 709 7.91 0.57 -18.08
N PRO A 710 7.59 1.11 -19.27
CA PRO A 710 8.41 0.94 -20.46
C PRO A 710 9.72 1.74 -20.39
N LEU A 711 10.77 1.21 -21.02
CA LEU A 711 12.07 1.88 -21.11
C LEU A 711 11.97 3.22 -21.86
N THR A 712 12.60 4.27 -21.30
CA THR A 712 12.59 5.62 -21.88
C THR A 712 14.00 6.05 -22.32
N PRO A 713 14.14 7.03 -23.24
CA PRO A 713 15.44 7.60 -23.60
C PRO A 713 16.20 8.18 -22.41
N ARG A 714 15.49 8.76 -21.42
CA ARG A 714 16.09 9.26 -20.17
C ARG A 714 16.73 8.13 -19.37
N ALA A 715 16.02 7.00 -19.22
CA ALA A 715 16.53 5.81 -18.56
C ALA A 715 17.80 5.28 -19.26
N LEU A 716 17.78 5.16 -20.58
CA LEU A 716 18.95 4.75 -21.38
C LEU A 716 20.16 5.66 -21.14
N GLY A 717 19.95 6.97 -21.04
CA GLY A 717 21.00 7.95 -20.74
C GLY A 717 21.56 7.92 -19.31
N SER A 718 21.10 6.99 -18.47
CA SER A 718 21.52 6.86 -17.07
C SER A 718 22.21 5.52 -16.75
N ALA A 719 22.74 4.84 -17.78
CA ALA A 719 23.42 3.56 -17.64
C ALA A 719 24.77 3.68 -16.91
N VAL A 720 24.90 2.97 -15.79
CA VAL A 720 26.09 2.92 -14.92
C VAL A 720 27.26 2.25 -15.65
N GLY A 721 28.46 2.82 -15.53
CA GLY A 721 29.66 2.36 -16.25
C GLY A 721 29.52 2.48 -17.76
N GLY A 722 28.80 3.51 -18.23
CA GLY A 722 28.53 3.77 -19.64
C GLY A 722 28.24 5.24 -19.89
N SER A 723 26.99 5.65 -19.64
CA SER A 723 26.58 7.06 -19.72
C SER A 723 26.97 7.86 -18.48
N ILE A 724 27.09 7.17 -17.33
CA ILE A 724 27.56 7.74 -16.05
C ILE A 724 28.58 6.81 -15.40
N ASP A 725 29.36 7.33 -14.45
CA ASP A 725 30.44 6.60 -13.78
C ASP A 725 29.99 5.32 -13.09
N GLY A 726 30.85 4.31 -13.23
CA GLY A 726 30.62 2.93 -12.83
C GLY A 726 31.07 2.56 -11.42
N THR A 727 31.23 1.26 -11.22
CA THR A 727 31.42 0.61 -9.92
C THR A 727 32.84 0.09 -9.68
N LEU A 728 33.74 0.13 -10.68
CA LEU A 728 35.13 -0.32 -10.54
C LEU A 728 36.01 0.75 -9.85
N ARG A 729 35.61 1.09 -8.63
CA ARG A 729 36.19 2.09 -7.71
C ARG A 729 35.79 1.75 -6.27
N GLU A 730 36.53 2.25 -5.29
CA GLU A 730 36.18 2.05 -3.87
C GLU A 730 34.90 2.79 -3.45
N TYR A 731 34.74 4.03 -3.88
CA TYR A 731 33.63 4.89 -3.46
C TYR A 731 32.90 5.47 -4.66
N GLY A 732 31.57 5.57 -4.59
CA GLY A 732 30.78 6.21 -5.61
C GLY A 732 29.54 6.90 -5.05
N VAL A 733 29.17 8.02 -5.66
CA VAL A 733 27.96 8.78 -5.31
C VAL A 733 26.82 8.37 -6.24
N PHE A 734 25.66 8.04 -5.69
CA PHE A 734 24.47 7.63 -6.43
C PHE A 734 23.22 8.28 -5.84
N ASN A 735 22.22 8.57 -6.69
CA ASN A 735 20.90 8.92 -6.19
C ASN A 735 20.29 7.72 -5.48
N GLU A 736 19.59 7.94 -4.35
CA GLU A 736 18.95 6.84 -3.62
C GLU A 736 17.97 6.03 -4.48
N ASN A 737 17.36 6.65 -5.50
CA ASN A 737 16.42 5.93 -6.39
C ASN A 737 17.11 5.01 -7.39
N GLY A 738 18.42 5.18 -7.59
CA GLY A 738 19.24 4.34 -8.45
C GLY A 738 19.95 3.21 -7.71
N LEU A 739 19.50 2.86 -6.51
CA LEU A 739 19.97 1.73 -5.73
C LEU A 739 18.81 0.81 -5.32
N VAL A 740 19.15 -0.44 -5.03
CA VAL A 740 18.23 -1.48 -4.55
C VAL A 740 18.85 -2.16 -3.32
N ASP A 741 18.02 -2.54 -2.35
CA ASP A 741 18.47 -3.29 -1.18
C ASP A 741 19.16 -4.61 -1.57
N MET A 742 20.27 -4.91 -0.92
CA MET A 742 20.95 -6.19 -1.08
C MET A 742 20.14 -7.32 -0.42
N PRO A 743 19.94 -8.48 -1.08
CA PRO A 743 19.33 -9.64 -0.44
C PRO A 743 20.08 -10.06 0.82
N LYS A 744 19.35 -10.27 1.92
CA LYS A 744 19.94 -10.55 3.24
C LYS A 744 20.69 -11.87 3.30
N ASN A 745 20.33 -12.81 2.42
CA ASN A 745 20.91 -14.15 2.34
C ASN A 745 22.17 -14.22 1.48
N LEU A 746 22.66 -13.10 0.91
CA LEU A 746 23.81 -13.07 0.01
C LEU A 746 24.99 -12.28 0.57
N SER A 747 26.20 -12.71 0.18
CA SER A 747 27.43 -11.93 0.33
C SER A 747 27.53 -10.82 -0.71
N TYR A 748 28.41 -9.83 -0.50
CA TYR A 748 28.65 -8.77 -1.50
C TYR A 748 29.12 -9.32 -2.85
N LEU A 749 29.93 -10.40 -2.86
CA LEU A 749 30.38 -11.05 -4.10
C LEU A 749 29.21 -11.66 -4.86
N GLU A 750 28.27 -12.31 -4.17
CA GLU A 750 27.07 -12.89 -4.79
C GLU A 750 26.12 -11.79 -5.27
N ALA A 751 25.84 -10.81 -4.43
CA ALA A 751 24.95 -9.69 -4.72
C ALA A 751 25.42 -8.85 -5.91
N SER A 752 26.73 -8.65 -6.07
CA SER A 752 27.27 -7.87 -7.19
C SER A 752 27.00 -8.49 -8.56
N THR A 753 26.50 -9.72 -8.64
CA THR A 753 26.15 -10.36 -9.92
C THR A 753 24.73 -10.09 -10.41
N LEU A 754 23.90 -9.47 -9.56
CA LEU A 754 22.48 -9.28 -9.82
C LEU A 754 22.12 -8.12 -10.76
N PRO A 755 22.75 -6.92 -10.66
CA PRO A 755 22.28 -5.70 -11.33
C PRO A 755 22.09 -5.76 -12.85
N CYS A 756 23.02 -6.37 -13.58
CA CYS A 756 22.91 -6.52 -15.03
C CYS A 756 22.39 -7.90 -15.41
N SER A 757 23.15 -8.97 -15.13
CA SER A 757 22.86 -10.28 -15.70
C SER A 757 21.60 -10.95 -15.16
N ALA A 758 21.43 -10.98 -13.83
CA ALA A 758 20.28 -11.63 -13.22
C ALA A 758 19.00 -10.84 -13.54
N LEU A 759 19.05 -9.51 -13.43
CA LEU A 759 17.90 -8.66 -13.77
C LEU A 759 17.49 -8.77 -15.25
N THR A 760 18.46 -8.96 -16.16
CA THR A 760 18.17 -9.25 -17.57
C THR A 760 17.45 -10.58 -17.74
N ALA A 761 17.92 -11.63 -17.06
CA ALA A 761 17.24 -12.93 -17.07
C ALA A 761 15.81 -12.84 -16.50
N TRP A 762 15.63 -12.08 -15.41
CA TRP A 762 14.33 -11.84 -14.80
C TRP A 762 13.37 -11.13 -15.75
N ASN A 763 13.80 -10.06 -16.44
CA ASN A 763 12.96 -9.39 -17.43
C ASN A 763 12.62 -10.31 -18.62
N GLY A 764 13.56 -11.17 -19.04
CA GLY A 764 13.31 -12.16 -20.10
C GLY A 764 12.28 -13.22 -19.73
N LEU A 765 12.20 -13.60 -18.45
CA LEU A 765 11.28 -14.63 -17.96
C LEU A 765 9.95 -14.08 -17.40
N TYR A 766 9.93 -12.84 -16.91
CA TYR A 766 8.78 -12.27 -16.19
C TYR A 766 8.29 -10.93 -16.75
N GLY A 767 8.96 -10.35 -17.75
CA GLY A 767 8.67 -8.99 -18.20
C GLY A 767 7.65 -8.84 -19.32
N LEU A 768 7.30 -9.91 -20.05
CA LEU A 768 6.24 -9.90 -21.07
C LEU A 768 5.21 -10.99 -20.77
N LYS A 769 5.64 -12.24 -20.89
CA LYS A 769 4.88 -13.43 -20.50
C LYS A 769 5.64 -14.05 -19.33
N PRO A 770 5.07 -14.11 -18.12
CA PRO A 770 5.68 -14.81 -16.99
C PRO A 770 5.84 -16.29 -17.26
N VAL A 771 6.99 -16.85 -16.88
CA VAL A 771 7.20 -18.30 -16.85
C VAL A 771 6.27 -18.95 -15.83
N LEU A 772 5.66 -20.06 -16.22
CA LEU A 772 4.77 -20.86 -15.37
C LEU A 772 5.40 -22.22 -15.04
N PRO A 773 4.97 -22.87 -13.94
CA PRO A 773 5.36 -24.24 -13.65
C PRO A 773 5.03 -25.17 -14.84
N GLY A 774 5.99 -25.99 -15.24
CA GLY A 774 5.85 -26.90 -16.39
C GLY A 774 6.30 -26.36 -17.75
N ASP A 775 6.46 -25.03 -17.89
CA ASP A 775 6.98 -24.40 -19.12
C ASP A 775 8.40 -24.90 -19.46
N TRP A 776 8.76 -24.83 -20.73
CA TRP A 776 10.11 -25.08 -21.20
C TRP A 776 10.88 -23.77 -21.45
N VAL A 777 12.07 -23.67 -20.86
CA VAL A 777 12.97 -22.52 -21.01
C VAL A 777 14.28 -22.96 -21.69
N LEU A 778 14.67 -22.28 -22.77
CA LEU A 778 15.96 -22.49 -23.42
C LEU A 778 16.95 -21.39 -23.04
N THR A 779 18.11 -21.79 -22.53
CA THR A 779 19.23 -20.89 -22.21
C THR A 779 20.43 -21.20 -23.09
N GLN A 780 21.10 -20.15 -23.56
CA GLN A 780 22.23 -20.28 -24.47
C GLN A 780 23.56 -19.96 -23.79
N GLY A 781 24.50 -20.90 -23.81
CA GLY A 781 25.81 -20.74 -23.21
C GLY A 781 25.80 -20.78 -21.68
N THR A 782 26.93 -20.40 -21.08
CA THR A 782 27.15 -20.47 -19.62
C THR A 782 27.55 -19.14 -19.01
N GLY A 783 27.12 -18.03 -19.62
CA GLY A 783 27.33 -16.69 -19.07
C GLY A 783 26.32 -16.38 -17.96
N GLY A 784 26.54 -15.28 -17.25
CA GLY A 784 25.72 -14.90 -16.08
C GLY A 784 24.21 -14.84 -16.34
N VAL A 785 23.78 -14.33 -17.50
CA VAL A 785 22.35 -14.26 -17.85
C VAL A 785 21.76 -15.67 -17.98
N SER A 786 22.44 -16.55 -18.71
CA SER A 786 21.99 -17.92 -18.99
C SER A 786 21.92 -18.76 -17.71
N ILE A 787 22.90 -18.61 -16.82
CA ILE A 787 22.93 -19.30 -15.54
C ILE A 787 21.85 -18.76 -14.59
N SER A 788 21.66 -17.44 -14.53
CA SER A 788 20.57 -16.85 -13.72
C SER A 788 19.20 -17.28 -14.23
N ALA A 789 18.99 -17.30 -15.55
CA ALA A 789 17.74 -17.75 -16.16
C ALA A 789 17.45 -19.22 -15.85
N LEU A 790 18.47 -20.08 -15.90
CA LEU A 790 18.34 -21.48 -15.48
C LEU A 790 17.88 -21.55 -14.02
N GLN A 791 18.55 -20.86 -13.09
CA GLN A 791 18.18 -20.89 -11.67
C GLN A 791 16.74 -20.39 -11.42
N PHE A 792 16.35 -19.28 -12.05
CA PHE A 792 14.99 -18.74 -11.92
C PHE A 792 13.92 -19.65 -12.53
N ALA A 793 14.21 -20.27 -13.68
CA ALA A 793 13.30 -21.23 -14.30
C ALA A 793 13.11 -22.47 -13.41
N LYS A 794 14.19 -23.03 -12.86
CA LYS A 794 14.08 -24.18 -11.94
C LYS A 794 13.35 -23.81 -10.65
N ALA A 795 13.59 -22.63 -10.08
CA ALA A 795 12.85 -22.15 -8.92
C ALA A 795 11.33 -21.98 -9.19
N ALA A 796 10.96 -21.62 -10.42
CA ALA A 796 9.56 -21.51 -10.85
C ALA A 796 8.89 -22.85 -11.17
N GLY A 797 9.59 -23.98 -11.08
CA GLY A 797 9.08 -25.29 -11.47
C GLY A 797 9.05 -25.53 -12.99
N ALA A 798 9.79 -24.73 -13.77
CA ALA A 798 9.95 -24.92 -15.20
C ALA A 798 11.06 -25.94 -15.53
N ARG A 799 11.08 -26.41 -16.77
CA ARG A 799 12.09 -27.32 -17.31
C ARG A 799 13.04 -26.55 -18.22
N VAL A 800 14.32 -26.92 -18.22
CA VAL A 800 15.39 -26.15 -18.89
C VAL A 800 16.14 -26.99 -19.91
N VAL A 801 16.26 -26.46 -21.12
CA VAL A 801 17.21 -26.91 -22.14
C VAL A 801 18.36 -25.89 -22.18
N ALA A 802 19.57 -26.31 -21.84
CA ALA A 802 20.75 -25.44 -21.90
C ALA A 802 21.66 -25.80 -23.07
N THR A 803 22.26 -24.82 -23.74
CA THR A 803 23.25 -25.07 -24.80
C THR A 803 24.66 -24.66 -24.37
N THR A 804 25.67 -25.35 -24.87
CA THR A 804 27.09 -25.05 -24.58
C THR A 804 28.01 -25.57 -25.69
N SER A 805 29.28 -25.14 -25.71
CA SER A 805 30.31 -25.66 -26.61
C SER A 805 31.36 -26.54 -25.91
N SER A 806 31.18 -26.80 -24.61
CA SER A 806 32.18 -27.49 -23.78
C SER A 806 31.52 -28.62 -22.99
N ALA A 807 32.06 -29.83 -23.13
CA ALA A 807 31.65 -30.99 -22.35
C ALA A 807 31.82 -30.78 -20.84
N ALA A 808 32.89 -30.11 -20.41
CA ALA A 808 33.12 -29.78 -19.00
C ALA A 808 32.05 -28.82 -18.46
N LYS A 809 31.66 -27.80 -19.25
CA LYS A 809 30.59 -26.87 -18.88
C LYS A 809 29.20 -27.54 -18.95
N ALA A 810 29.02 -28.54 -19.82
CA ALA A 810 27.79 -29.31 -19.91
C ALA A 810 27.48 -30.07 -18.61
N GLN A 811 28.50 -30.64 -17.97
CA GLN A 811 28.35 -31.32 -16.70
C GLN A 811 27.87 -30.37 -15.58
N LYS A 812 28.47 -29.17 -15.50
CA LYS A 812 28.04 -28.13 -14.55
C LYS A 812 26.59 -27.68 -14.77
N LEU A 813 26.13 -27.58 -16.03
CA LEU A 813 24.74 -27.24 -16.34
C LEU A 813 23.75 -28.30 -15.82
N LYS A 814 24.11 -29.59 -15.94
CA LYS A 814 23.30 -30.69 -15.38
C LYS A 814 23.24 -30.64 -13.86
N GLU A 815 24.37 -30.36 -13.20
CA GLU A 815 24.45 -30.21 -11.74
C GLU A 815 23.58 -29.05 -11.23
N LEU A 816 23.43 -27.99 -12.03
CA LEU A 816 22.53 -26.88 -11.74
C LEU A 816 21.04 -27.18 -12.00
N GLY A 817 20.73 -28.36 -12.55
CA GLY A 817 19.36 -28.81 -12.77
C GLY A 817 18.82 -28.60 -14.18
N ALA A 818 19.68 -28.37 -15.19
CA ALA A 818 19.24 -28.42 -16.59
C ALA A 818 18.73 -29.82 -16.94
N ASP A 819 17.49 -29.91 -17.43
CA ASP A 819 16.83 -31.17 -17.79
C ASP A 819 17.48 -31.77 -19.06
N HIS A 820 17.84 -30.91 -20.01
CA HIS A 820 18.62 -31.29 -21.19
C HIS A 820 19.78 -30.32 -21.43
N VAL A 821 20.90 -30.85 -21.92
CA VAL A 821 22.07 -30.05 -22.32
C VAL A 821 22.50 -30.44 -23.73
N ILE A 822 22.56 -29.45 -24.64
CA ILE A 822 22.96 -29.65 -26.04
C ILE A 822 24.34 -29.04 -26.26
N ASN A 823 25.28 -29.84 -26.74
CA ASN A 823 26.56 -29.32 -27.24
C ASN A 823 26.40 -28.86 -28.69
N TYR A 824 26.33 -27.55 -28.92
CA TYR A 824 26.05 -27.00 -30.26
C TYR A 824 27.21 -27.17 -31.26
N LYS A 825 28.40 -27.60 -30.82
CA LYS A 825 29.49 -28.01 -31.72
C LYS A 825 29.30 -29.43 -32.26
N GLU A 826 28.67 -30.29 -31.48
CA GLU A 826 28.37 -31.68 -31.86
C GLU A 826 27.04 -31.77 -32.61
N ILE A 827 26.08 -30.92 -32.24
CA ILE A 827 24.75 -30.82 -32.85
C ILE A 827 24.56 -29.38 -33.38
N PRO A 828 25.00 -29.07 -34.61
CA PRO A 828 24.87 -27.72 -35.17
C PRO A 828 23.41 -27.27 -35.36
N ASN A 829 22.50 -28.19 -35.66
CA ASN A 829 21.04 -27.96 -35.76
C ASN A 829 20.35 -28.10 -34.40
N TRP A 830 20.92 -27.47 -33.37
CA TRP A 830 20.47 -27.59 -31.99
C TRP A 830 19.03 -27.11 -31.77
N GLY A 831 18.49 -26.25 -32.63
CA GLY A 831 17.11 -25.77 -32.50
C GLY A 831 16.09 -26.87 -32.77
N GLU A 832 16.34 -27.70 -33.79
CA GLU A 832 15.51 -28.87 -34.11
C GLU A 832 15.61 -29.93 -33.00
N GLU A 833 16.81 -30.14 -32.48
CA GLU A 833 17.02 -31.08 -31.37
C GLU A 833 16.33 -30.60 -30.09
N ALA A 834 16.40 -29.31 -29.75
CA ALA A 834 15.68 -28.75 -28.62
C ALA A 834 14.16 -28.94 -28.76
N LYS A 835 13.60 -28.72 -29.96
CA LYS A 835 12.18 -28.93 -30.24
C LYS A 835 11.77 -30.40 -30.12
N ARG A 836 12.65 -31.32 -30.55
CA ARG A 836 12.45 -32.77 -30.42
C ARG A 836 12.46 -33.20 -28.95
N LEU A 837 13.42 -32.74 -28.16
CA LEU A 837 13.55 -33.07 -26.73
C LEU A 837 12.40 -32.56 -25.88
N THR A 838 11.76 -31.47 -26.31
CA THR A 838 10.66 -30.82 -25.58
C THR A 838 9.27 -31.19 -26.10
N GLU A 839 9.19 -32.09 -27.09
CA GLU A 839 7.95 -32.60 -27.68
C GLU A 839 7.00 -31.52 -28.24
N GLY A 840 7.57 -30.42 -28.75
CA GLY A 840 6.76 -29.31 -29.31
C GLY A 840 7.49 -27.99 -29.42
N GLY A 841 8.55 -27.81 -28.63
CA GLY A 841 9.35 -26.58 -28.58
C GLY A 841 9.35 -25.96 -27.19
N VAL A 842 10.09 -24.87 -27.05
CA VAL A 842 10.23 -24.14 -25.77
C VAL A 842 9.34 -22.91 -25.71
N ASP A 843 8.83 -22.59 -24.53
CA ASP A 843 7.94 -21.43 -24.29
C ASP A 843 8.73 -20.12 -24.16
N HIS A 844 9.96 -20.20 -23.64
CA HIS A 844 10.86 -19.06 -23.48
C HIS A 844 12.25 -19.37 -24.02
N VAL A 845 12.80 -18.47 -24.84
CA VAL A 845 14.20 -18.50 -25.29
C VAL A 845 14.92 -17.25 -24.82
N LEU A 846 16.03 -17.43 -24.10
CA LEU A 846 16.95 -16.36 -23.73
C LEU A 846 18.07 -16.30 -24.78
N GLU A 847 17.90 -15.43 -25.77
CA GLU A 847 18.76 -15.33 -26.94
C GLU A 847 19.93 -14.35 -26.69
N VAL A 848 21.15 -14.88 -26.59
CA VAL A 848 22.38 -14.09 -26.34
C VAL A 848 23.37 -14.12 -27.50
N GLY A 849 23.21 -15.03 -28.47
CA GLY A 849 24.15 -15.19 -29.59
C GLY A 849 23.87 -14.21 -30.73
N GLY A 850 22.63 -13.77 -30.91
CA GLY A 850 22.23 -12.77 -31.90
C GLY A 850 22.00 -13.35 -33.29
N SER A 851 22.45 -12.66 -34.34
CA SER A 851 22.16 -13.02 -35.74
C SER A 851 22.64 -14.43 -36.14
N HIS A 852 23.68 -14.95 -35.48
CA HIS A 852 24.23 -16.27 -35.77
C HIS A 852 23.41 -17.43 -35.18
N THR A 853 22.55 -17.16 -34.19
CA THR A 853 21.84 -18.20 -33.41
C THR A 853 20.33 -18.07 -33.48
N ILE A 854 19.81 -16.88 -33.78
CA ILE A 854 18.36 -16.59 -33.81
C ILE A 854 17.56 -17.51 -34.74
N THR A 855 18.15 -17.94 -35.87
CA THR A 855 17.49 -18.89 -36.79
C THR A 855 17.21 -20.23 -36.11
N GLU A 856 18.13 -20.72 -35.28
CA GLU A 856 17.92 -21.96 -34.53
C GLU A 856 16.98 -21.73 -33.34
N SER A 857 16.99 -20.55 -32.71
CA SER A 857 15.98 -20.18 -31.70
C SER A 857 14.56 -20.18 -32.26
N LEU A 858 14.35 -19.68 -33.48
CA LEU A 858 13.07 -19.73 -34.18
C LEU A 858 12.62 -21.16 -34.51
N LYS A 859 13.56 -22.10 -34.66
CA LYS A 859 13.25 -23.53 -34.82
C LYS A 859 12.93 -24.21 -33.48
N ALA A 860 13.56 -23.78 -32.39
CA ALA A 860 13.38 -24.34 -31.07
C ALA A 860 12.07 -23.93 -30.39
N VAL A 861 11.59 -22.72 -30.66
CA VAL A 861 10.43 -22.13 -29.97
C VAL A 861 9.11 -22.83 -30.32
N ASN A 862 8.21 -22.90 -29.34
CA ASN A 862 6.84 -23.35 -29.50
C ASN A 862 5.98 -22.23 -30.15
N ILE A 863 4.84 -22.61 -30.74
CA ILE A 863 3.86 -21.65 -31.27
C ILE A 863 3.36 -20.76 -30.12
N GLY A 864 3.39 -19.43 -30.32
CA GLY A 864 3.04 -18.46 -29.28
C GLY A 864 4.09 -18.33 -28.15
N GLY A 865 5.23 -19.01 -28.27
CA GLY A 865 6.38 -18.85 -27.37
C GLY A 865 7.08 -17.50 -27.57
N SER A 866 7.99 -17.19 -26.65
CA SER A 866 8.71 -15.91 -26.63
C SER A 866 10.21 -16.10 -26.79
N ILE A 867 10.81 -15.29 -27.66
CA ILE A 867 12.25 -15.19 -27.84
C ILE A 867 12.67 -13.79 -27.38
N THR A 868 13.41 -13.73 -26.28
CA THR A 868 13.95 -12.49 -25.75
C THR A 868 15.40 -12.30 -26.20
N ILE A 869 15.61 -11.35 -27.10
CA ILE A 869 16.93 -10.95 -27.60
C ILE A 869 17.61 -10.04 -26.59
N ILE A 870 18.75 -10.49 -26.09
CA ILE A 870 19.54 -9.83 -25.05
C ILE A 870 20.82 -9.20 -25.63
N GLY A 871 21.45 -9.89 -26.58
CA GLY A 871 22.71 -9.45 -27.16
C GLY A 871 23.15 -10.30 -28.35
N TRP A 872 24.39 -10.08 -28.78
CA TRP A 872 24.99 -10.71 -29.96
C TRP A 872 26.42 -11.17 -29.66
N ILE A 873 26.60 -11.98 -28.61
CA ILE A 873 27.93 -12.47 -28.19
C ILE A 873 28.59 -13.33 -29.28
N ALA A 874 27.80 -13.97 -30.16
CA ALA A 874 28.34 -14.71 -31.30
C ALA A 874 28.70 -13.80 -32.50
N GLY A 875 28.57 -12.48 -32.37
CA GLY A 875 28.94 -11.48 -33.38
C GLY A 875 27.79 -10.98 -34.25
N HIS A 876 28.06 -9.95 -35.05
CA HIS A 876 27.14 -9.43 -36.07
C HIS A 876 27.31 -10.23 -37.37
N GLY A 877 26.23 -10.83 -37.85
CA GLY A 877 26.13 -11.46 -39.16
C GLY A 877 25.52 -10.50 -40.17
N GLU A 878 25.83 -10.69 -41.46
CA GLU A 878 25.32 -9.84 -42.55
C GLU A 878 23.81 -10.04 -42.79
N THR A 879 23.23 -11.17 -42.35
CA THR A 879 21.82 -11.50 -42.54
C THR A 879 21.20 -12.02 -41.23
N GLY A 880 20.08 -11.39 -40.82
CA GLY A 880 19.22 -11.87 -39.73
C GLY A 880 18.15 -12.85 -40.23
N PRO A 881 17.17 -13.22 -39.37
CA PRO A 881 16.08 -14.09 -39.78
C PRO A 881 15.19 -13.38 -40.81
N SER A 882 14.78 -14.11 -41.84
CA SER A 882 13.87 -13.60 -42.87
C SER A 882 12.43 -13.45 -42.34
N PHE A 883 11.64 -12.54 -42.92
CA PHE A 883 10.22 -12.38 -42.56
C PHE A 883 9.44 -13.70 -42.60
N PRO A 884 9.60 -14.59 -43.61
CA PRO A 884 8.94 -15.89 -43.61
C PRO A 884 9.34 -16.80 -42.45
N GLN A 885 10.61 -16.77 -42.00
CA GLN A 885 11.05 -17.57 -40.87
C GLN A 885 10.41 -17.09 -39.56
N ILE A 886 10.33 -15.78 -39.35
CA ILE A 886 9.66 -15.21 -38.17
C ILE A 886 8.17 -15.57 -38.20
N LEU A 887 7.50 -15.32 -39.33
CA LEU A 887 6.06 -15.61 -39.48
C LEU A 887 5.75 -17.10 -39.26
N SER A 888 6.58 -18.00 -39.79
CA SER A 888 6.37 -19.45 -39.67
C SER A 888 6.56 -19.97 -38.23
N SER A 889 7.36 -19.27 -37.42
CA SER A 889 7.53 -19.63 -36.00
C SER A 889 6.30 -19.30 -35.15
N MET A 890 5.47 -18.33 -35.59
CA MET A 890 4.36 -17.78 -34.80
C MET A 890 4.76 -17.38 -33.36
N ALA A 891 6.03 -16.98 -33.18
CA ALA A 891 6.59 -16.60 -31.90
C ALA A 891 6.65 -15.07 -31.72
N VAL A 892 6.71 -14.63 -30.47
CA VAL A 892 6.99 -13.23 -30.12
C VAL A 892 8.49 -13.03 -30.02
N VAL A 893 9.06 -12.15 -30.83
CA VAL A 893 10.48 -11.77 -30.76
C VAL A 893 10.59 -10.38 -30.15
N ARG A 894 11.27 -10.26 -29.01
CA ARG A 894 11.38 -9.02 -28.22
C ARG A 894 12.83 -8.71 -27.87
N GLY A 895 13.27 -7.49 -28.14
CA GLY A 895 14.55 -6.98 -27.61
C GLY A 895 14.38 -6.36 -26.23
N ILE A 896 15.34 -6.58 -25.34
CA ILE A 896 15.40 -5.90 -24.02
C ILE A 896 16.78 -5.33 -23.75
N VAL A 897 16.85 -4.34 -22.85
CA VAL A 897 18.08 -3.86 -22.24
C VAL A 897 17.87 -3.86 -20.74
N VAL A 898 18.36 -4.91 -20.06
CA VAL A 898 18.23 -5.11 -18.60
C VAL A 898 16.76 -4.97 -18.15
N GLY A 899 16.47 -4.65 -16.89
CA GLY A 899 15.13 -4.50 -16.32
C GLY A 899 14.98 -3.25 -15.45
N SER A 900 13.76 -2.98 -14.99
CA SER A 900 13.44 -1.83 -14.14
C SER A 900 13.75 -2.09 -12.66
N ARG A 901 13.72 -1.04 -11.83
CA ARG A 901 13.84 -1.16 -10.37
C ARG A 901 12.76 -2.06 -9.78
N ASP A 902 11.50 -1.91 -10.20
CA ASP A 902 10.40 -2.76 -9.72
C ASP A 902 10.66 -4.24 -10.01
N GLN A 903 11.18 -4.54 -11.20
CA GLN A 903 11.58 -5.90 -11.57
C GLN A 903 12.75 -6.39 -10.71
N PHE A 904 13.72 -5.53 -10.39
CA PHE A 904 14.85 -5.87 -9.54
C PHE A 904 14.40 -6.15 -8.11
N GLU A 905 13.54 -5.32 -7.52
CA GLU A 905 13.00 -5.54 -6.19
C GLU A 905 12.13 -6.81 -6.12
N ALA A 906 11.38 -7.12 -7.18
CA ALA A 906 10.66 -8.39 -7.30
C ALA A 906 11.62 -9.59 -7.37
N MET A 907 12.70 -9.48 -8.14
CA MET A 907 13.74 -10.51 -8.22
C MET A 907 14.43 -10.72 -6.87
N VAL A 908 14.76 -9.65 -6.13
CA VAL A 908 15.34 -9.73 -4.78
C VAL A 908 14.43 -10.51 -3.83
N ARG A 909 13.13 -10.20 -3.82
CA ARG A 909 12.15 -10.94 -3.01
C ARG A 909 12.09 -12.43 -3.37
N ALA A 910 12.16 -12.76 -4.66
CA ALA A 910 12.19 -14.16 -5.09
C ALA A 910 13.49 -14.87 -4.67
N ILE A 911 14.64 -14.22 -4.79
CA ILE A 911 15.92 -14.76 -4.34
C ILE A 911 15.90 -15.07 -2.84
N GLU A 912 15.34 -14.17 -2.03
CA GLU A 912 15.21 -14.40 -0.58
C GLU A 912 14.20 -15.51 -0.26
N ALA A 913 13.05 -15.53 -0.94
CA ALA A 913 11.98 -16.50 -0.70
C ALA A 913 12.38 -17.95 -1.05
N PHE A 914 13.17 -18.13 -2.11
CA PHE A 914 13.61 -19.45 -2.60
C PHE A 914 15.07 -19.78 -2.23
N ASP A 915 15.71 -18.94 -1.39
CA ASP A 915 17.13 -19.01 -1.01
C ASP A 915 18.08 -19.29 -2.19
N ILE A 916 17.87 -18.59 -3.30
CA ILE A 916 18.66 -18.78 -4.53
C ILE A 916 20.05 -18.20 -4.31
N LYS A 917 21.10 -19.02 -4.41
CA LYS A 917 22.50 -18.57 -4.42
C LYS A 917 22.99 -18.33 -5.85
N PRO A 918 23.33 -17.09 -6.26
CA PRO A 918 23.89 -16.84 -7.58
C PRO A 918 25.19 -17.61 -7.79
N VAL A 919 25.32 -18.28 -8.93
CA VAL A 919 26.56 -19.00 -9.26
C VAL A 919 27.65 -18.01 -9.66
N LEU A 920 28.81 -18.13 -9.03
CA LEU A 920 30.00 -17.32 -9.33
C LEU A 920 31.03 -18.13 -10.13
N ASP A 921 31.88 -17.41 -10.87
CA ASP A 921 33.12 -18.01 -11.36
C ASP A 921 34.04 -18.36 -10.19
N GLN A 922 34.90 -19.37 -10.39
CA GLN A 922 35.84 -19.79 -9.34
C GLN A 922 36.95 -18.75 -9.11
N GLN A 923 37.32 -18.00 -10.16
CA GLN A 923 38.34 -16.97 -10.06
C GLN A 923 37.72 -15.66 -9.57
N VAL A 924 38.20 -15.17 -8.43
CA VAL A 924 37.92 -13.85 -7.90
C VAL A 924 39.15 -12.99 -8.11
N PHE A 925 38.99 -11.81 -8.72
CA PHE A 925 40.07 -10.84 -8.94
C PHE A 925 39.99 -9.71 -7.94
N LYS A 926 41.11 -9.05 -7.67
CA LYS A 926 41.14 -7.77 -6.95
C LYS A 926 40.91 -6.60 -7.89
N LEU A 927 40.56 -5.43 -7.34
CA LEU A 927 40.35 -4.22 -8.13
C LEU A 927 41.57 -3.90 -9.00
N GLU A 928 42.79 -4.04 -8.49
CA GLU A 928 44.05 -3.76 -9.20
C GLU A 928 44.33 -4.76 -10.34
N GLU A 929 43.67 -5.91 -10.35
CA GLU A 929 43.86 -6.99 -11.32
C GLU A 929 42.84 -6.90 -12.48
N LEU A 930 42.19 -5.74 -12.66
CA LEU A 930 41.09 -5.57 -13.62
C LEU A 930 41.47 -5.95 -15.06
N LYS A 931 42.69 -5.64 -15.50
CA LYS A 931 43.16 -5.99 -16.85
C LYS A 931 43.22 -7.50 -17.05
N ASP A 932 43.68 -8.24 -16.05
CA ASP A 932 43.72 -9.70 -16.08
C ASP A 932 42.31 -10.28 -16.05
N ALA A 933 41.41 -9.69 -15.25
CA ALA A 933 40.00 -10.06 -15.23
C ALA A 933 39.31 -9.84 -16.59
N TYR A 934 39.63 -8.73 -17.27
CA TYR A 934 39.12 -8.43 -18.62
C TYR A 934 39.67 -9.42 -19.65
N GLN A 935 40.97 -9.73 -19.59
CA GLN A 935 41.57 -10.74 -20.47
C GLN A 935 40.95 -12.13 -20.21
N TYR A 936 40.68 -12.48 -18.96
CA TYR A 936 40.03 -13.74 -18.60
C TYR A 936 38.61 -13.87 -19.19
N LEU A 937 37.86 -12.76 -19.24
CA LEU A 937 36.57 -12.70 -19.94
C LEU A 937 36.72 -12.84 -21.45
N VAL A 938 37.67 -12.12 -22.07
CA VAL A 938 37.95 -12.20 -23.52
C VAL A 938 38.33 -13.62 -23.93
N ASP A 939 39.13 -14.30 -23.12
CA ASP A 939 39.54 -15.69 -23.34
C ASP A 939 38.40 -16.70 -23.10
N GLN A 940 37.22 -16.25 -22.66
CA GLN A 940 36.02 -17.05 -22.37
C GLN A 940 36.25 -18.21 -21.38
N LYS A 941 37.24 -18.05 -20.48
CA LYS A 941 37.63 -19.07 -19.48
C LYS A 941 36.58 -19.23 -18.38
N HIS A 942 35.81 -18.17 -18.12
CA HIS A 942 34.83 -18.10 -17.04
C HIS A 942 33.62 -19.02 -17.21
N PHE A 943 32.97 -19.31 -16.09
CA PHE A 943 31.64 -19.90 -15.95
C PHE A 943 30.78 -18.97 -15.08
N SER A 944 29.59 -18.59 -15.56
CA SER A 944 28.74 -17.56 -14.94
C SER A 944 29.39 -16.16 -14.93
N LYS A 945 29.62 -15.58 -13.74
CA LYS A 945 30.04 -14.18 -13.56
C LYS A 945 31.40 -14.09 -12.88
N VAL A 946 32.32 -13.34 -13.50
CA VAL A 946 33.60 -12.97 -12.91
C VAL A 946 33.36 -11.81 -11.95
N VAL A 947 33.82 -11.97 -10.70
CA VAL A 947 33.67 -10.98 -9.64
C VAL A 947 35.01 -10.33 -9.30
N VAL A 948 34.94 -9.04 -9.00
CA VAL A 948 36.07 -8.22 -8.56
C VAL A 948 35.81 -7.83 -7.11
N LYS A 949 36.70 -8.25 -6.22
CA LYS A 949 36.71 -7.84 -4.81
C LYS A 949 37.33 -6.45 -4.70
N ILE A 950 36.65 -5.56 -3.98
CA ILE A 950 37.06 -4.18 -3.75
C ILE A 950 37.30 -4.04 -2.24
N GLU A 951 38.56 -3.82 -1.87
CA GLU A 951 39.01 -3.74 -0.47
C GLU A 951 39.29 -2.29 -0.04
#